data_AF-A0A2K8P779-F1
#
_entry.id   AF-A0A2K8P779-F1
#
_cell.length_a   1.000
_cell.length_b   1.000
_cell.length_c   1.000
_cell.angle_alpha   90.00
_cell.angle_beta   90.00
_cell.angle_gamma   90.00
#
_symmetry.space_group_name_H-M   'P 1'
#
loop_
_entity.id
_entity.type
_entity.pdbx_description
1 polymer ?
#
loop_
_entity_poly.entity_id
_entity_poly.type
_entity_poly.pdbx_seq_one_letter_code
_entity_poly.pdbx_strand_id
1 'polypeptide(L)'
;MKKLLSLIGAFTLTASATSVLISCSNDKDDDKYGNIFINDDGDFKITTEDLLNWYNDTYGRLGKDPQKTLVEFYNIFAVAIYEEASKEDNIFKNISSENNPYMNEEGKEFAESLKTQYGKESKAANTIYGRATIQMESARKEYLDNKKQGTKAWVKYLKGQYPWVTGDQTALEKAWISNYILTDSTNSAYANLSKALGFGATESTWFKGYSSIKVNQTEISRLLSVFLAQNAQVQIDSKTLNQKVTEQATTDEQKISIINLINVLGGKNAFKDNRKTISDENENPESSNETFKIQFIENINDKFLDSLTWNTFLSGISNVFAANPSFNNGTISEIANNNNSIFKFSDVSSIKLDEGKNEAIFKNFYNYNGISSRTLNKTQIVSVAPTLNSTKDNQKINILSNSQKFLIDNYFETKKPVATSEIVLDFSKINSSATPDINKEISPAQFVNQGNITDEFIKYFEGFYQFYNAYVLNNETSGGQFKNETESTSSATGLTDFETFYRGANKNNLWKLGQNQTDTGIISFLTAKNNDKLLTLDYDTTSGTYSNLAKYSVYDFLTSDPKEDEISNETTWKPENTNIIGDWDSFYKKTEKLNGDAKEGMNLLFNLVNDLGRHATDSSNSREAATEVKPYKVLNAKEGIIAFIDTDGLHFMKIDGYSLLNQNDTTTNESNKIDQDKQQSIAYDLLSNTKKELIPYLLNPKLNSSESPVQPESKISADETGGSTSKVEPGINNDLDKQKIINNMGTDFGNDYSKVINYSITNDYERFLVNNTVAKGFLSSDDDKLNLFYNFDIIADAKATTSTSENFGLLSQWLWIYLDQVLKTNGKYDQLFGMFFETTGEGVDEKAVYELINVIKDQQETVVGAPVTSFTLGNNTWNETVEVNYNKQYKDLKTEISRKFIPKNGLEISYSAIQENTKWKTQLSNSNKYTYKISDKYFNNEIIINVLNKHEGGVK
;
A
#
# COMPACT_ATOMS: atom_id res chain seq x y z
N MET A 1 19.24 5.89 -40.06
CA MET A 1 18.29 4.95 -39.40
C MET A 1 18.92 4.11 -38.29
N LYS A 2 20.00 3.33 -38.49
CA LYS A 2 20.63 2.55 -37.38
C LYS A 2 21.15 3.39 -36.20
N LYS A 3 21.55 4.64 -36.41
CA LYS A 3 21.98 5.57 -35.35
C LYS A 3 20.83 6.30 -34.63
N LEU A 4 19.62 6.31 -35.22
CA LEU A 4 18.41 6.85 -34.59
C LEU A 4 17.72 5.77 -33.75
N LEU A 5 17.71 4.53 -34.23
CA LEU A 5 17.32 3.33 -33.47
C LEU A 5 18.25 3.03 -32.29
N SER A 6 19.53 3.40 -32.37
CA SER A 6 20.47 3.31 -31.23
C SER A 6 20.26 4.41 -30.19
N LEU A 7 19.64 5.55 -30.56
CA LEU A 7 19.32 6.63 -29.63
C LEU A 7 17.97 6.38 -28.96
N ILE A 8 16.97 5.91 -29.73
CA ILE A 8 15.70 5.41 -29.18
C ILE A 8 15.94 4.15 -28.34
N GLY A 9 16.84 3.27 -28.78
CA GLY A 9 17.29 2.09 -28.03
C GLY A 9 18.09 2.40 -26.75
N ALA A 10 18.70 3.58 -26.65
CA ALA A 10 19.36 4.05 -25.43
C ALA A 10 18.39 4.76 -24.46
N PHE A 11 17.24 5.23 -24.96
CA PHE A 11 16.14 5.79 -24.16
C PHE A 11 15.08 4.75 -23.77
N THR A 12 15.01 3.59 -24.44
CA THR A 12 14.25 2.41 -23.99
C THR A 12 15.09 1.60 -23.00
N LEU A 13 15.34 2.15 -21.81
CA LEU A 13 15.67 1.32 -20.66
C LEU A 13 14.39 0.54 -20.32
N THR A 14 14.33 -0.72 -20.76
CA THR A 14 13.49 -1.72 -20.12
C THR A 14 13.80 -1.67 -18.63
N ALA A 15 12.80 -1.31 -17.82
CA ALA A 15 12.82 -1.45 -16.38
C ALA A 15 12.74 -2.94 -16.02
N SER A 16 13.73 -3.72 -16.45
CA SER A 16 14.04 -5.01 -15.82
C SER A 16 14.94 -4.69 -14.64
N ALA A 17 14.45 -4.95 -13.43
CA ALA A 17 15.30 -5.04 -12.24
C ALA A 17 16.36 -6.12 -12.51
N THR A 18 17.56 -5.70 -12.90
CA THR A 18 18.68 -6.60 -13.17
C THR A 18 19.89 -6.00 -12.49
N SER A 19 20.19 -6.56 -11.32
CA SER A 19 21.38 -6.43 -10.48
C SER A 19 22.67 -6.12 -11.23
N VAL A 20 22.83 -4.87 -11.66
CA VAL A 20 24.15 -4.30 -11.92
C VAL A 20 24.63 -3.77 -10.58
N LEU A 21 25.30 -4.65 -9.84
CA LEU A 21 26.30 -4.23 -8.86
C LEU A 21 27.14 -3.15 -9.55
N ILE A 22 26.99 -1.89 -9.12
CA ILE A 22 28.05 -0.90 -9.31
C ILE A 22 29.19 -1.39 -8.41
N SER A 23 29.96 -2.36 -8.91
CA SER A 23 31.34 -2.43 -8.52
C SER A 23 31.98 -1.16 -9.05
N CYS A 24 32.52 -0.36 -8.15
CA CYS A 24 33.70 0.44 -8.42
C CYS A 24 34.66 -0.41 -9.27
N SER A 25 34.71 -0.15 -10.57
CA SER A 25 35.70 -0.74 -11.47
C SER A 25 35.60 -0.06 -12.83
N ASN A 26 36.14 1.14 -12.89
CA ASN A 26 37.23 1.38 -13.82
C ASN A 26 38.43 1.76 -12.95
N ASP A 27 39.37 0.83 -12.79
CA ASP A 27 40.66 0.96 -12.06
C ASP A 27 41.61 2.02 -12.68
N LYS A 28 41.06 3.03 -13.37
CA LYS A 28 41.79 4.08 -14.08
C LYS A 28 41.18 5.48 -13.92
N ASP A 29 40.02 5.62 -13.28
CA ASP A 29 39.41 6.92 -12.96
C ASP A 29 39.45 7.19 -11.45
N ASP A 30 40.58 6.85 -10.82
CA ASP A 30 40.84 7.14 -9.41
C ASP A 30 40.94 8.68 -9.19
N ASP A 31 40.13 9.17 -8.25
CA ASP A 31 40.45 10.24 -7.27
C ASP A 31 40.22 11.73 -7.58
N LYS A 32 39.18 12.19 -8.30
CA LYS A 32 39.00 13.66 -8.51
C LYS A 32 37.63 14.33 -8.36
N TYR A 33 36.54 13.62 -8.08
CA TYR A 33 35.20 14.23 -8.25
C TYR A 33 34.72 15.10 -7.07
N GLY A 34 34.91 14.66 -5.82
CA GLY A 34 34.48 15.46 -4.65
C GLY A 34 35.39 16.67 -4.34
N ASN A 35 36.62 16.66 -4.86
CA ASN A 35 37.68 17.61 -4.51
C ASN A 35 37.35 19.06 -4.89
N ILE A 36 36.53 19.28 -5.90
CA ILE A 36 36.14 20.61 -6.40
C ILE A 36 35.16 21.33 -5.46
N PHE A 37 34.49 20.59 -4.57
CA PHE A 37 33.55 21.13 -3.57
C PHE A 37 34.18 21.27 -2.19
N ILE A 38 35.51 21.13 -2.10
CA ILE A 38 36.30 21.18 -0.87
C ILE A 38 37.25 22.36 -0.96
N ASN A 39 37.21 23.25 0.03
CA ASN A 39 38.08 24.42 0.09
C ASN A 39 39.50 24.07 0.56
N ASP A 40 40.36 25.09 0.64
CA ASP A 40 41.74 24.97 1.11
C ASP A 40 41.87 24.58 2.59
N ASP A 41 40.84 24.83 3.41
CA ASP A 41 40.76 24.36 4.80
C ASP A 41 40.22 22.91 4.93
N GLY A 42 39.88 22.27 3.80
CA GLY A 42 39.37 20.91 3.75
C GLY A 42 37.89 20.74 4.09
N ASP A 43 37.16 21.85 4.29
CA ASP A 43 35.71 21.84 4.54
C ASP A 43 34.92 22.00 3.22
N PHE A 44 33.62 21.67 3.25
CA PHE A 44 32.75 21.89 2.11
C PHE A 44 32.60 23.37 1.78
N LYS A 45 32.78 23.70 0.50
CA LYS A 45 32.38 24.98 -0.08
C LYS A 45 31.73 24.67 -1.43
N ILE A 46 30.40 24.59 -1.44
CA ILE A 46 29.63 24.37 -2.66
C ILE A 46 29.16 25.75 -3.13
N THR A 47 29.87 26.32 -4.11
CA THR A 47 29.39 27.53 -4.79
C THR A 47 28.71 27.17 -6.10
N THR A 48 27.89 28.07 -6.60
CA THR A 48 27.28 27.90 -7.93
C THR A 48 28.34 27.89 -9.02
N GLU A 49 29.40 28.69 -8.90
CA GLU A 49 30.53 28.67 -9.83
C GLU A 49 31.21 27.30 -9.87
N ASP A 50 31.45 26.67 -8.71
CA ASP A 50 32.04 25.33 -8.60
C ASP A 50 31.12 24.26 -9.21
N LEU A 51 29.80 24.35 -8.96
CA LEU A 51 28.80 23.44 -9.53
C LEU A 51 28.72 23.56 -11.06
N LEU A 52 28.84 24.78 -11.58
CA LEU A 52 28.83 25.04 -13.02
C LEU A 52 30.12 24.59 -13.70
N ASN A 53 31.28 24.85 -13.10
CA ASN A 53 32.56 24.38 -13.59
C ASN A 53 32.59 22.85 -13.61
N TRP A 54 32.10 22.21 -12.55
CA TRP A 54 31.92 20.76 -12.51
C TRP A 54 31.02 20.23 -13.63
N TYR A 55 29.83 20.84 -13.82
CA TYR A 55 28.90 20.46 -14.86
C TYR A 55 29.53 20.61 -16.26
N ASN A 56 30.16 21.75 -16.52
CA ASN A 56 30.84 22.07 -17.77
C ASN A 56 32.05 21.17 -18.05
N ASP A 57 32.83 20.79 -17.03
CA ASP A 57 33.98 19.90 -17.19
C ASP A 57 33.55 18.43 -17.39
N THR A 58 32.40 18.04 -16.82
CA THR A 58 31.87 16.68 -16.89
C THR A 58 31.09 16.40 -18.18
N TYR A 59 30.30 17.37 -18.68
CA TYR A 59 29.60 17.25 -19.98
C TYR A 59 30.34 17.93 -21.13
N GLY A 60 31.01 19.04 -20.88
CA GLY A 60 31.32 20.01 -21.92
C GLY A 60 30.08 20.46 -22.71
N ARG A 61 30.31 21.28 -23.75
CA ARG A 61 29.34 21.43 -24.85
C ARG A 61 29.21 20.17 -25.74
N LEU A 62 29.97 19.09 -25.48
CA LEU A 62 30.20 17.98 -26.43
C LEU A 62 30.39 16.53 -25.84
N GLY A 63 29.96 16.16 -24.64
CA GLY A 63 30.01 14.77 -24.13
C GLY A 63 29.02 14.48 -22.99
N LYS A 64 28.93 13.31 -22.34
CA LYS A 64 28.92 11.90 -22.82
C LYS A 64 28.05 10.96 -21.93
N ASP A 65 27.60 11.35 -20.72
CA ASP A 65 26.81 10.47 -19.82
C ASP A 65 25.87 11.21 -18.81
N PRO A 66 24.64 11.63 -19.24
CA PRO A 66 23.56 12.31 -18.44
C PRO A 66 23.31 11.74 -17.04
N GLN A 67 23.41 10.43 -16.88
CA GLN A 67 22.91 9.73 -15.71
C GLN A 67 23.90 9.78 -14.54
N LYS A 68 25.20 9.59 -14.81
CA LYS A 68 26.25 9.62 -13.78
C LYS A 68 26.33 10.97 -13.04
N THR A 69 26.10 12.07 -13.73
CA THR A 69 26.14 13.40 -13.12
C THR A 69 24.93 13.69 -12.25
N LEU A 70 23.74 13.21 -12.61
CA LEU A 70 22.56 13.39 -11.75
C LEU A 70 22.78 12.74 -10.38
N VAL A 71 23.40 11.56 -10.34
CA VAL A 71 23.80 10.89 -9.07
C VAL A 71 24.62 11.81 -8.18
N GLU A 72 25.66 12.37 -8.76
CA GLU A 72 26.64 13.20 -8.09
C GLU A 72 26.00 14.53 -7.64
N PHE A 73 25.14 15.13 -8.47
CA PHE A 73 24.35 16.32 -8.12
C PHE A 73 23.48 16.08 -6.89
N TYR A 74 22.78 14.94 -6.79
CA TYR A 74 21.90 14.68 -5.66
C TYR A 74 22.64 14.43 -4.33
N ASN A 75 23.87 13.93 -4.39
CA ASN A 75 24.75 13.90 -3.21
C ASN A 75 25.15 15.32 -2.77
N ILE A 76 25.52 16.19 -3.71
CA ILE A 76 25.85 17.60 -3.44
C ILE A 76 24.62 18.34 -2.90
N PHE A 77 23.45 18.11 -3.50
CA PHE A 77 22.20 18.69 -3.06
C PHE A 77 21.81 18.23 -1.65
N ALA A 78 22.02 16.96 -1.31
CA ALA A 78 21.83 16.47 0.05
C ALA A 78 22.77 17.15 1.06
N VAL A 79 24.04 17.40 0.71
CA VAL A 79 24.95 18.21 1.54
C VAL A 79 24.41 19.62 1.71
N ALA A 80 23.95 20.26 0.62
CA ALA A 80 23.37 21.61 0.69
C ALA A 80 22.15 21.68 1.63
N ILE A 81 21.29 20.65 1.64
CA ILE A 81 20.16 20.55 2.58
C ILE A 81 20.63 20.49 4.03
N TYR A 82 21.64 19.69 4.34
CA TYR A 82 22.18 19.58 5.71
C TYR A 82 22.90 20.87 6.16
N GLU A 83 23.68 21.49 5.27
CA GLU A 83 24.33 22.77 5.54
C GLU A 83 23.29 23.87 5.77
N GLU A 84 22.23 23.91 4.95
CA GLU A 84 21.12 24.85 5.11
C GLU A 84 20.39 24.64 6.44
N ALA A 85 20.02 23.40 6.78
CA ALA A 85 19.38 23.07 8.06
C ALA A 85 20.24 23.44 9.28
N SER A 86 21.57 23.50 9.13
CA SER A 86 22.51 23.82 10.20
C SER A 86 22.62 25.33 10.49
N LYS A 87 22.09 26.21 9.62
CA LYS A 87 22.09 27.67 9.80
C LYS A 87 21.07 28.11 10.88
N GLU A 88 21.37 29.20 11.58
CA GLU A 88 20.47 29.79 12.60
C GLU A 88 19.17 30.34 12.01
N ASP A 89 19.23 30.87 10.77
CA ASP A 89 18.10 31.37 10.00
C ASP A 89 17.91 30.54 8.73
N ASN A 90 17.67 29.25 8.91
CA ASN A 90 17.47 28.32 7.80
C ASN A 90 16.09 28.46 7.15
N ILE A 91 16.00 28.07 5.88
CA ILE A 91 14.75 28.13 5.09
C ILE A 91 13.59 27.29 5.64
N PHE A 92 13.85 26.28 6.48
CA PHE A 92 12.82 25.38 7.00
C PHE A 92 12.05 25.94 8.20
N LYS A 93 12.66 26.87 8.95
CA LYS A 93 12.19 27.34 10.27
C LYS A 93 10.74 27.84 10.32
N ASN A 94 10.23 28.38 9.21
CA ASN A 94 8.88 28.96 9.13
C ASN A 94 7.84 28.04 8.47
N ILE A 95 8.18 26.78 8.19
CA ILE A 95 7.25 25.83 7.59
C ILE A 95 6.37 25.24 8.68
N SER A 96 5.06 25.45 8.57
CA SER A 96 4.06 24.87 9.46
C SER A 96 3.65 23.46 9.01
N SER A 97 3.68 22.51 9.94
CA SER A 97 3.27 21.11 9.71
C SER A 97 1.75 20.92 9.64
N GLU A 98 0.98 21.89 10.15
CA GLU A 98 -0.47 21.90 10.01
C GLU A 98 -0.89 22.12 8.57
N ASN A 99 -0.16 22.98 7.85
CA ASN A 99 -0.45 23.38 6.47
C ASN A 99 0.42 22.65 5.43
N ASN A 100 1.11 21.59 5.83
CA ASN A 100 1.96 20.78 4.96
C ASN A 100 1.69 19.28 5.20
N PRO A 101 1.04 18.58 4.26
CA PRO A 101 0.68 17.17 4.43
C PRO A 101 1.89 16.22 4.39
N TYR A 102 3.07 16.69 4.02
CA TYR A 102 4.28 15.88 3.81
C TYR A 102 5.39 16.14 4.84
N MET A 103 5.09 16.94 5.88
CA MET A 103 5.97 17.16 7.04
C MET A 103 5.38 16.58 8.31
N ASN A 104 6.17 15.82 9.06
CA ASN A 104 5.73 15.22 10.33
C ASN A 104 5.69 16.23 11.47
N GLU A 105 6.61 17.20 11.44
CA GLU A 105 6.89 18.15 12.52
C GLU A 105 7.07 19.56 11.95
N GLU A 106 7.04 20.56 12.82
CA GLU A 106 7.31 21.95 12.44
C GLU A 106 8.70 22.06 11.84
N GLY A 107 8.88 22.92 10.84
CA GLY A 107 10.13 22.96 10.08
C GLY A 107 11.37 23.33 10.90
N LYS A 108 11.18 23.98 12.06
CA LYS A 108 12.26 24.18 13.04
C LYS A 108 12.74 22.86 13.66
N GLU A 109 11.85 21.97 14.04
CA GLU A 109 12.20 20.67 14.64
C GLU A 109 12.86 19.78 13.58
N PHE A 110 12.33 19.82 12.36
CA PHE A 110 12.91 19.16 11.19
C PHE A 110 14.36 19.58 10.93
N ALA A 111 14.64 20.90 10.92
CA ALA A 111 15.99 21.41 10.71
C ALA A 111 16.97 20.97 11.82
N GLU A 112 16.53 20.99 13.09
CA GLU A 112 17.36 20.52 14.21
C GLU A 112 17.64 19.01 14.15
N SER A 113 16.69 18.20 13.67
CA SER A 113 16.87 16.77 13.42
C SER A 113 17.95 16.54 12.36
N LEU A 114 17.87 17.23 11.22
CA LEU A 114 18.89 17.16 10.16
C LEU A 114 20.26 17.62 10.65
N LYS A 115 20.33 18.74 11.38
CA LYS A 115 21.58 19.26 11.98
C LYS A 115 22.20 18.24 12.94
N THR A 116 21.40 17.60 13.78
CA THR A 116 21.85 16.56 14.71
C THR A 116 22.39 15.34 13.97
N GLN A 117 21.69 14.89 12.92
CA GLN A 117 22.13 13.77 12.09
C GLN A 117 23.44 14.09 11.36
N TYR A 118 23.58 15.31 10.82
CA TYR A 118 24.79 15.77 10.15
C TYR A 118 25.99 15.78 11.11
N GLY A 119 25.82 16.45 12.26
CA GLY A 119 26.75 16.39 13.38
C GLY A 119 28.16 16.88 13.04
N LYS A 120 28.27 17.97 12.25
CA LYS A 120 29.55 18.55 11.77
C LYS A 120 30.60 18.76 12.88
N GLU A 121 30.16 19.15 14.07
CA GLU A 121 31.01 19.37 15.25
C GLU A 121 31.06 18.15 16.21
N SER A 122 30.38 17.06 15.88
CA SER A 122 30.20 15.89 16.75
C SER A 122 31.06 14.70 16.30
N LYS A 123 31.74 14.07 17.27
CA LYS A 123 32.45 12.79 17.08
C LYS A 123 31.58 11.56 17.37
N ALA A 124 30.28 11.74 17.61
CA ALA A 124 29.41 10.63 17.98
C ALA A 124 29.20 9.68 16.79
N ALA A 125 29.38 8.38 17.00
CA ALA A 125 29.32 7.37 15.92
C ALA A 125 27.96 7.26 15.22
N ASN A 126 26.91 7.88 15.76
CA ASN A 126 25.58 7.93 15.16
C ASN A 126 25.39 9.11 14.18
N THR A 127 26.31 10.07 14.08
CA THR A 127 26.25 11.19 13.11
C THR A 127 27.02 10.90 11.82
N ILE A 128 26.72 11.64 10.75
CA ILE A 128 27.37 11.50 9.44
C ILE A 128 28.87 11.82 9.56
N TYR A 129 29.22 12.97 10.15
CA TYR A 129 30.61 13.36 10.40
C TYR A 129 31.32 12.47 11.40
N GLY A 130 30.62 11.97 12.43
CA GLY A 130 31.21 11.07 13.41
C GLY A 130 31.63 9.74 12.79
N ARG A 131 30.77 9.14 11.94
CA ARG A 131 31.13 7.95 11.16
C ARG A 131 32.29 8.21 10.20
N ALA A 132 32.25 9.32 9.47
CA ALA A 132 33.33 9.68 8.55
C ALA A 132 34.67 9.89 9.30
N THR A 133 34.65 10.49 10.48
CA THR A 133 35.84 10.67 11.34
C THR A 133 36.40 9.32 11.78
N ILE A 134 35.56 8.39 12.23
CA ILE A 134 35.98 7.04 12.64
C ILE A 134 36.60 6.27 11.47
N GLN A 135 36.01 6.40 10.27
CA GLN A 135 36.54 5.77 9.06
C GLN A 135 37.87 6.39 8.63
N MET A 136 38.02 7.72 8.73
CA MET A 136 39.28 8.41 8.48
C MET A 136 40.37 7.93 9.44
N GLU A 137 40.06 7.85 10.74
CA GLU A 137 40.99 7.36 11.76
C GLU A 137 41.40 5.90 11.52
N SER A 138 40.46 5.07 11.06
CA SER A 138 40.69 3.66 10.70
C SER A 138 41.58 3.54 9.46
N ALA A 139 41.28 4.29 8.40
CA ALA A 139 42.07 4.34 7.17
C ALA A 139 43.50 4.84 7.44
N ARG A 140 43.65 5.86 8.28
CA ARG A 140 44.96 6.36 8.74
C ARG A 140 45.74 5.28 9.47
N LYS A 141 45.10 4.59 10.42
CA LYS A 141 45.74 3.51 11.19
C LYS A 141 46.20 2.38 10.27
N GLU A 142 45.31 1.91 9.38
CA GLU A 142 45.62 0.86 8.42
C GLU A 142 46.78 1.26 7.50
N TYR A 143 46.79 2.48 6.98
CA TYR A 143 47.86 2.98 6.11
C TYR A 143 49.22 2.98 6.83
N LEU A 144 49.26 3.45 8.07
CA LEU A 144 50.48 3.54 8.87
C LEU A 144 50.98 2.15 9.29
N ASP A 145 50.07 1.25 9.70
CA ASP A 145 50.38 -0.11 10.16
C ASP A 145 50.84 -1.01 9.00
N ASN A 146 50.13 -1.00 7.85
CA ASN A 146 50.45 -1.84 6.69
C ASN A 146 51.74 -1.42 5.97
N LYS A 147 52.11 -0.12 6.01
CA LYS A 147 53.31 0.38 5.33
C LYS A 147 54.51 0.61 6.25
N LYS A 148 54.37 0.46 7.57
CA LYS A 148 55.40 0.83 8.58
C LYS A 148 55.91 2.27 8.38
N GLN A 149 55.02 3.18 8.03
CA GLN A 149 55.38 4.57 7.70
C GLN A 149 54.99 5.51 8.85
N GLY A 150 55.74 6.60 9.02
CA GLY A 150 55.41 7.64 10.00
C GLY A 150 54.33 8.61 9.48
N THR A 151 53.76 9.43 10.37
CA THR A 151 52.65 10.38 10.09
C THR A 151 52.89 11.29 8.87
N LYS A 152 54.15 11.62 8.57
CA LYS A 152 54.53 12.40 7.37
C LYS A 152 54.14 11.72 6.05
N ALA A 153 54.10 10.39 6.00
CA ALA A 153 53.70 9.65 4.82
C ALA A 153 52.19 9.67 4.58
N TRP A 154 51.40 9.64 5.65
CA TRP A 154 49.94 9.85 5.60
C TRP A 154 49.60 11.24 5.04
N VAL A 155 50.24 12.29 5.56
CA VAL A 155 50.09 13.65 5.04
C VAL A 155 50.50 13.74 3.57
N LYS A 156 51.58 13.08 3.16
CA LYS A 156 52.01 13.04 1.75
C LYS A 156 51.02 12.31 0.86
N TYR A 157 50.41 11.22 1.34
CA TYR A 157 49.36 10.50 0.65
C TYR A 157 48.13 11.40 0.45
N LEU A 158 47.64 12.03 1.52
CA LEU A 158 46.50 12.95 1.43
C LEU A 158 46.79 14.16 0.54
N LYS A 159 48.01 14.71 0.53
CA LYS A 159 48.41 15.76 -0.45
C LYS A 159 48.37 15.29 -1.90
N GLY A 160 48.61 14.00 -2.15
CA GLY A 160 48.45 13.43 -3.48
C GLY A 160 46.99 13.38 -3.92
N GLN A 161 46.09 13.16 -2.96
CA GLN A 161 44.64 13.06 -3.16
C GLN A 161 43.95 14.44 -3.23
N TYR A 162 44.37 15.37 -2.37
CA TYR A 162 43.82 16.72 -2.22
C TYR A 162 44.93 17.78 -2.40
N PRO A 163 45.46 17.97 -3.62
CA PRO A 163 46.63 18.81 -3.85
C PRO A 163 46.42 20.30 -3.64
N TRP A 164 45.17 20.76 -3.60
CA TRP A 164 44.76 22.17 -3.42
C TRP A 164 44.48 22.54 -1.96
N VAL A 165 44.35 21.55 -1.08
CA VAL A 165 44.10 21.73 0.35
C VAL A 165 45.41 22.16 1.02
N THR A 166 45.30 23.05 2.01
CA THR A 166 46.42 23.50 2.82
C THR A 166 47.21 22.29 3.31
N GLY A 167 48.54 22.40 3.25
CA GLY A 167 49.40 21.24 3.43
C GLY A 167 49.53 20.74 4.88
N ASP A 168 48.66 21.18 5.78
CA ASP A 168 48.60 20.74 7.17
C ASP A 168 47.75 19.47 7.30
N GLN A 169 47.97 18.71 8.38
CA GLN A 169 47.33 17.41 8.55
C GLN A 169 45.82 17.55 8.79
N THR A 170 45.37 18.61 9.48
CA THR A 170 43.99 18.76 9.90
C THR A 170 43.09 19.07 8.71
N ALA A 171 43.48 20.01 7.86
CA ALA A 171 42.76 20.34 6.65
C ALA A 171 42.71 19.15 5.67
N LEU A 172 43.82 18.42 5.51
CA LEU A 172 43.85 17.23 4.67
C LEU A 172 42.97 16.09 5.20
N GLU A 173 42.91 15.90 6.52
CA GLU A 173 42.00 14.92 7.14
C GLU A 173 40.53 15.35 7.04
N LYS A 174 40.24 16.65 7.15
CA LYS A 174 38.90 17.22 6.88
C LYS A 174 38.49 16.99 5.42
N ALA A 175 39.39 17.23 4.47
CA ALA A 175 39.13 16.99 3.05
C ALA A 175 38.79 15.52 2.78
N TRP A 176 39.48 14.60 3.45
CA TRP A 176 39.15 13.18 3.38
C TRP A 176 37.74 12.89 3.91
N ILE A 177 37.38 13.47 5.06
CA ILE A 177 36.06 13.33 5.68
C ILE A 177 34.96 13.87 4.75
N SER A 178 35.14 15.08 4.20
CA SER A 178 34.22 15.69 3.26
C SER A 178 34.03 14.86 2.00
N ASN A 179 35.12 14.37 1.39
CA ASN A 179 35.01 13.50 0.22
C ASN A 179 34.27 12.19 0.57
N TYR A 180 34.55 11.59 1.73
CA TYR A 180 33.85 10.38 2.19
C TYR A 180 32.33 10.61 2.35
N ILE A 181 31.90 11.78 2.83
CA ILE A 181 30.49 12.16 2.94
C ILE A 181 29.83 12.43 1.56
N LEU A 182 30.59 12.77 0.53
CA LEU A 182 30.06 12.91 -0.84
C LEU A 182 29.96 11.57 -1.56
N THR A 183 30.88 10.65 -1.33
CA THR A 183 31.09 9.50 -2.22
C THR A 183 30.76 8.14 -1.61
N ASP A 184 30.70 7.99 -0.29
CA ASP A 184 30.45 6.68 0.32
C ASP A 184 29.00 6.21 0.11
N SER A 185 28.81 4.98 -0.38
CA SER A 185 27.49 4.45 -0.70
C SER A 185 26.57 4.26 0.51
N THR A 186 27.13 4.21 1.73
CA THR A 186 26.38 3.93 2.97
C THR A 186 26.29 5.12 3.92
N ASN A 187 27.30 6.00 3.87
CA ASN A 187 27.47 7.17 4.72
C ASN A 187 27.38 8.50 3.97
N SER A 188 27.13 8.50 2.65
CA SER A 188 26.93 9.76 1.93
C SER A 188 25.77 10.58 2.50
N ALA A 189 25.80 11.89 2.28
CA ALA A 189 24.71 12.79 2.68
C ALA A 189 23.37 12.30 2.12
N TYR A 190 23.30 11.93 0.84
CA TYR A 190 22.07 11.40 0.25
C TYR A 190 21.64 10.06 0.87
N ALA A 191 22.56 9.11 1.10
CA ALA A 191 22.22 7.83 1.72
C ALA A 191 21.64 8.01 3.12
N ASN A 192 22.08 9.03 3.87
CA ASN A 192 21.54 9.35 5.18
C ASN A 192 20.21 10.11 5.10
N LEU A 193 20.06 11.00 4.12
CA LEU A 193 18.83 11.76 3.92
C LEU A 193 17.70 10.88 3.38
N SER A 194 18.00 9.94 2.47
CA SER A 194 17.06 8.92 2.00
C SER A 194 16.64 7.95 3.12
N LYS A 195 17.52 7.69 4.10
CA LYS A 195 17.16 6.97 5.34
C LYS A 195 16.26 7.79 6.26
N ALA A 196 16.51 9.09 6.39
CA ALA A 196 15.74 9.96 7.27
C ALA A 196 14.35 10.31 6.71
N LEU A 197 14.26 10.57 5.40
CA LEU A 197 13.04 11.02 4.73
C LEU A 197 12.29 9.89 4.00
N GLY A 198 13.02 8.90 3.48
CA GLY A 198 12.46 7.81 2.67
C GLY A 198 12.25 6.51 3.46
N PHE A 199 12.48 5.38 2.78
CA PHE A 199 12.30 4.03 3.34
C PHE A 199 13.62 3.37 3.79
N GLY A 200 14.66 4.15 4.09
CA GLY A 200 15.98 3.60 4.41
C GLY A 200 16.13 3.08 5.86
N ALA A 201 15.15 3.29 6.74
CA ALA A 201 14.98 2.47 7.93
C ALA A 201 14.47 1.08 7.52
N THR A 202 14.99 0.01 8.11
CA THR A 202 14.52 -1.37 7.88
C THR A 202 13.06 -1.58 8.30
N GLU A 203 12.45 -0.60 8.96
CA GLU A 203 11.08 -0.59 9.43
C GLU A 203 10.47 0.78 9.14
N SER A 204 9.27 0.85 8.57
CA SER A 204 8.52 2.10 8.45
C SER A 204 8.27 2.66 9.85
N THR A 205 8.58 3.93 10.10
CA THR A 205 8.53 4.53 11.43
C THR A 205 7.51 5.65 11.45
N TRP A 206 6.30 5.34 11.87
CA TRP A 206 5.32 6.39 12.12
C TRP A 206 5.78 7.32 13.24
N PHE A 207 5.83 8.62 12.93
CA PHE A 207 6.44 9.65 13.78
C PHE A 207 5.56 10.09 14.98
N LYS A 208 4.24 9.81 14.94
CA LYS A 208 3.26 10.28 15.93
C LYS A 208 2.55 9.15 16.69
N GLY A 209 3.27 8.08 17.00
CA GLY A 209 2.72 6.97 17.78
C GLY A 209 2.39 7.32 19.23
N TYR A 210 1.18 6.94 19.66
CA TYR A 210 0.71 6.99 21.04
C TYR A 210 0.88 5.63 21.71
N SER A 211 1.27 5.63 22.99
CA SER A 211 1.42 4.41 23.77
C SER A 211 0.05 3.84 24.15
N SER A 212 -0.07 2.53 23.99
CA SER A 212 -1.24 1.77 24.38
C SER A 212 -0.87 0.76 25.47
N ILE A 213 -1.82 0.43 26.35
CA ILE A 213 -1.65 -0.54 27.43
C ILE A 213 -1.98 -1.91 26.86
N LYS A 214 -0.99 -2.81 26.78
CA LYS A 214 -1.26 -4.22 26.45
C LYS A 214 -2.00 -4.88 27.61
N VAL A 215 -3.18 -5.42 27.35
CA VAL A 215 -4.01 -6.07 28.35
C VAL A 215 -3.50 -7.50 28.57
N ASN A 216 -2.66 -7.67 29.58
CA ASN A 216 -2.13 -8.98 29.98
C ASN A 216 -1.90 -9.03 31.50
N GLN A 217 -1.62 -10.22 32.02
CA GLN A 217 -1.42 -10.43 33.45
C GLN A 217 -0.32 -9.55 34.05
N THR A 218 0.82 -9.43 33.37
CA THR A 218 1.96 -8.64 33.85
C THR A 218 1.59 -7.17 33.95
N GLU A 219 0.94 -6.64 32.92
CA GLU A 219 0.58 -5.23 32.85
C GLU A 219 -0.56 -4.87 33.82
N ILE A 220 -1.57 -5.72 33.95
CA ILE A 220 -2.63 -5.55 34.95
C ILE A 220 -2.02 -5.57 36.36
N SER A 221 -1.09 -6.49 36.64
CA SER A 221 -0.42 -6.56 37.95
C SER A 221 0.42 -5.30 38.22
N ARG A 222 1.10 -4.79 37.19
CA ARG A 222 1.88 -3.54 37.26
C ARG A 222 0.97 -2.35 37.54
N LEU A 223 -0.13 -2.20 36.80
CA LEU A 223 -1.08 -1.11 36.95
C LEU A 223 -1.79 -1.16 38.31
N LEU A 224 -2.14 -2.35 38.79
CA LEU A 224 -2.69 -2.54 40.12
C LEU A 224 -1.68 -2.11 41.20
N SER A 225 -0.40 -2.44 41.03
CA SER A 225 0.66 -1.99 41.94
C SER A 225 0.82 -0.47 41.93
N VAL A 226 0.75 0.17 40.75
CA VAL A 226 0.77 1.63 40.62
C VAL A 226 -0.43 2.25 41.32
N PHE A 227 -1.63 1.72 41.10
CA PHE A 227 -2.86 2.16 41.78
C PHE A 227 -2.72 2.08 43.30
N LEU A 228 -2.23 0.94 43.83
CA LEU A 228 -2.03 0.74 45.26
C LEU A 228 -1.01 1.74 45.85
N ALA A 229 0.05 2.06 45.11
CA ALA A 229 1.04 3.04 45.54
C ALA A 229 0.48 4.47 45.55
N GLN A 230 -0.21 4.88 44.49
CA GLN A 230 -0.73 6.25 44.33
C GLN A 230 -1.94 6.54 45.24
N ASN A 231 -2.75 5.52 45.54
CA ASN A 231 -3.99 5.65 46.32
C ASN A 231 -3.90 5.01 47.71
N ALA A 232 -2.70 4.70 48.20
CA ALA A 232 -2.47 3.97 49.46
C ALA A 232 -3.24 4.52 50.67
N GLN A 233 -3.39 5.85 50.75
CA GLN A 233 -3.98 6.58 51.88
C GLN A 233 -5.47 6.89 51.72
N VAL A 234 -6.11 6.47 50.62
CA VAL A 234 -7.55 6.66 50.43
C VAL A 234 -8.31 5.81 51.45
N GLN A 235 -9.28 6.42 52.13
CA GLN A 235 -10.09 5.76 53.16
C GLN A 235 -11.32 5.09 52.53
N ILE A 236 -11.54 3.81 52.86
CA ILE A 236 -12.69 3.02 52.40
C ILE A 236 -13.48 2.53 53.62
N ASP A 237 -14.73 2.98 53.73
CA ASP A 237 -15.70 2.68 54.78
C ASP A 237 -17.15 2.88 54.26
N SER A 238 -18.15 2.60 55.10
CA SER A 238 -19.57 2.69 54.70
C SER A 238 -20.03 4.08 54.22
N LYS A 239 -19.31 5.15 54.57
CA LYS A 239 -19.62 6.53 54.16
C LYS A 239 -18.94 6.88 52.84
N THR A 240 -17.64 6.60 52.76
CA THR A 240 -16.77 6.91 51.61
C THR A 240 -17.07 6.06 50.38
N LEU A 241 -17.63 4.85 50.56
CA LEU A 241 -18.00 3.98 49.46
C LEU A 241 -18.99 4.61 48.46
N ASN A 242 -19.91 5.45 48.93
CA ASN A 242 -20.88 6.13 48.08
C ASN A 242 -20.39 7.50 47.57
N GLN A 243 -19.19 7.92 47.96
CA GLN A 243 -18.57 9.14 47.46
C GLN A 243 -17.91 8.89 46.11
N LYS A 244 -17.77 9.98 45.34
CA LYS A 244 -17.07 9.95 44.06
C LYS A 244 -15.59 9.66 44.27
N VAL A 245 -14.98 8.90 43.36
CA VAL A 245 -13.54 8.61 43.40
C VAL A 245 -12.72 9.91 43.38
N THR A 246 -13.16 10.91 42.62
CA THR A 246 -12.49 12.22 42.48
C THR A 246 -12.55 13.11 43.73
N GLU A 247 -13.41 12.80 44.70
CA GLU A 247 -13.44 13.52 45.99
C GLU A 247 -12.24 13.14 46.89
N GLN A 248 -11.65 11.95 46.70
CA GLN A 248 -10.49 11.48 47.47
C GLN A 248 -9.22 11.33 46.60
N ALA A 249 -9.36 10.95 45.33
CA ALA A 249 -8.29 10.91 44.34
C ALA A 249 -8.17 12.29 43.66
N THR A 250 -7.46 13.21 44.31
CA THR A 250 -7.43 14.63 43.92
C THR A 250 -6.29 14.98 42.97
N THR A 251 -5.19 14.20 42.95
CA THR A 251 -4.06 14.45 42.04
C THR A 251 -4.26 13.77 40.69
N ASP A 252 -3.57 14.26 39.66
CA ASP A 252 -3.62 13.69 38.32
C ASP A 252 -3.05 12.27 38.32
N GLU A 253 -1.96 12.00 39.03
CA GLU A 253 -1.37 10.65 39.13
C GLU A 253 -2.33 9.63 39.74
N GLN A 254 -3.11 10.04 40.74
CA GLN A 254 -4.15 9.20 41.36
C GLN A 254 -5.25 8.88 40.35
N LYS A 255 -5.80 9.90 39.69
CA LYS A 255 -6.83 9.75 38.66
C LYS A 255 -6.34 8.89 37.49
N ILE A 256 -5.12 9.13 37.01
CA ILE A 256 -4.51 8.35 35.92
C ILE A 256 -4.34 6.88 36.30
N SER A 257 -3.91 6.58 37.53
CA SER A 257 -3.78 5.19 38.00
C SER A 257 -5.13 4.44 38.03
N ILE A 258 -6.21 5.14 38.41
CA ILE A 258 -7.59 4.63 38.39
C ILE A 258 -8.04 4.41 36.95
N ILE A 259 -7.85 5.41 36.08
CA ILE A 259 -8.28 5.36 34.68
C ILE A 259 -7.58 4.24 33.92
N ASN A 260 -6.25 4.11 34.04
CA ASN A 260 -5.52 3.05 33.34
C ASN A 260 -5.99 1.66 33.79
N LEU A 261 -6.36 1.51 35.07
CA LEU A 261 -6.93 0.26 35.59
C LEU A 261 -8.36 0.03 35.06
N ILE A 262 -9.20 1.06 34.95
CA ILE A 262 -10.52 0.93 34.30
C ILE A 262 -10.38 0.52 32.84
N ASN A 263 -9.50 1.21 32.09
CA ASN A 263 -9.29 0.97 30.67
C ASN A 263 -8.77 -0.45 30.39
N VAL A 264 -7.77 -0.94 31.16
CA VAL A 264 -7.23 -2.31 31.00
C VAL A 264 -8.24 -3.38 31.43
N LEU A 265 -9.18 -3.03 32.31
CA LEU A 265 -10.22 -3.91 32.81
C LEU A 265 -11.56 -3.71 32.08
N GLY A 266 -11.57 -3.42 30.78
CA GLY A 266 -12.80 -3.43 29.97
C GLY A 266 -13.53 -2.09 29.84
N GLY A 267 -12.88 -0.98 30.23
CA GLY A 267 -13.40 0.37 30.02
C GLY A 267 -14.62 0.70 30.89
N LYS A 268 -15.31 1.80 30.61
CA LYS A 268 -16.49 2.30 31.34
C LYS A 268 -17.56 1.20 31.46
N ASN A 269 -17.74 0.39 30.42
CA ASN A 269 -18.76 -0.67 30.39
C ASN A 269 -18.57 -1.71 31.50
N ALA A 270 -17.33 -1.99 31.92
CA ALA A 270 -17.05 -2.92 33.02
C ALA A 270 -17.41 -2.34 34.41
N PHE A 271 -17.71 -1.04 34.49
CA PHE A 271 -17.90 -0.29 35.73
C PHE A 271 -19.22 0.51 35.73
N LYS A 272 -20.17 0.24 34.82
CA LYS A 272 -21.53 0.82 34.88
C LYS A 272 -22.34 0.10 35.99
N ASP A 273 -23.09 0.85 36.79
CA ASP A 273 -23.94 0.30 37.85
C ASP A 273 -25.27 -0.21 37.27
N ASN A 274 -25.35 -1.50 36.99
CA ASN A 274 -26.53 -2.15 36.39
C ASN A 274 -27.77 -2.19 37.31
N ARG A 275 -27.67 -1.67 38.54
CA ARG A 275 -28.80 -1.61 39.50
C ARG A 275 -29.75 -0.44 39.28
N LYS A 276 -29.46 0.48 38.36
CA LYS A 276 -30.46 1.49 37.96
C LYS A 276 -31.56 0.87 37.11
N THR A 277 -32.75 0.76 37.68
CA THR A 277 -34.00 0.61 36.93
C THR A 277 -34.12 1.75 35.92
N ILE A 278 -34.67 1.42 34.74
CA ILE A 278 -34.91 2.24 33.53
C ILE A 278 -35.62 3.59 33.79
N SER A 279 -35.99 3.92 35.03
CA SER A 279 -36.84 5.07 35.35
C SER A 279 -36.16 6.44 35.41
N ASP A 280 -34.82 6.54 35.44
CA ASP A 280 -34.13 7.82 35.69
C ASP A 280 -33.13 8.29 34.61
N GLU A 281 -33.08 7.63 33.46
CA GLU A 281 -32.35 8.15 32.29
C GLU A 281 -33.35 8.52 31.20
N ASN A 282 -33.49 9.83 30.94
CA ASN A 282 -34.14 10.36 29.73
C ASN A 282 -33.31 10.11 28.45
N GLU A 283 -32.34 9.20 28.51
CA GLU A 283 -31.63 8.68 27.34
C GLU A 283 -32.29 7.34 27.02
N ASN A 284 -32.90 7.26 25.83
CA ASN A 284 -33.50 6.02 25.33
C ASN A 284 -32.52 4.87 25.57
N PRO A 285 -32.96 3.72 26.14
CA PRO A 285 -32.12 2.54 26.14
C PRO A 285 -31.68 2.28 24.70
N GLU A 286 -30.36 2.16 24.50
CA GLU A 286 -29.73 1.85 23.21
C GLU A 286 -30.58 0.82 22.48
N SER A 287 -30.96 1.14 21.25
CA SER A 287 -31.90 0.32 20.49
C SER A 287 -31.34 -1.11 20.34
N SER A 288 -32.20 -2.12 20.23
CA SER A 288 -31.81 -3.54 20.07
C SER A 288 -30.94 -3.85 18.84
N ASN A 289 -30.55 -2.83 18.08
CA ASN A 289 -29.72 -2.88 16.89
C ASN A 289 -28.31 -2.28 17.11
N GLU A 290 -27.99 -1.79 18.31
CA GLU A 290 -26.67 -1.21 18.58
C GLU A 290 -25.63 -2.30 18.90
N THR A 291 -24.57 -2.34 18.09
CA THR A 291 -23.40 -3.21 18.31
C THR A 291 -22.66 -2.78 19.57
N PHE A 292 -22.40 -3.71 20.50
CA PHE A 292 -21.62 -3.44 21.70
C PHE A 292 -20.21 -2.91 21.38
N LYS A 293 -19.84 -1.79 22.01
CA LYS A 293 -18.51 -1.17 21.93
C LYS A 293 -17.93 -0.97 23.32
N ILE A 294 -16.63 -1.18 23.44
CA ILE A 294 -15.89 -0.87 24.67
C ILE A 294 -15.62 0.63 24.70
N GLN A 295 -16.12 1.26 25.75
CA GLN A 295 -15.99 2.68 26.00
C GLN A 295 -14.79 2.95 26.90
N PHE A 296 -13.81 3.72 26.43
CA PHE A 296 -12.62 4.04 27.23
C PHE A 296 -12.74 5.41 27.90
N ILE A 297 -11.95 5.61 28.95
CA ILE A 297 -11.73 6.93 29.54
C ILE A 297 -10.50 7.54 28.90
N GLU A 298 -10.68 8.70 28.28
CA GLU A 298 -9.68 9.30 27.39
C GLU A 298 -8.97 10.53 27.94
N ASN A 299 -9.45 11.06 29.06
CA ASN A 299 -8.84 12.16 29.80
C ASN A 299 -9.29 12.13 31.26
N ILE A 300 -8.60 12.89 32.11
CA ILE A 300 -8.87 12.97 33.56
C ILE A 300 -10.17 13.70 33.93
N ASN A 301 -10.80 14.41 32.99
CA ASN A 301 -12.04 15.18 33.17
C ASN A 301 -13.25 14.45 32.56
N ASP A 302 -13.16 13.14 32.37
CA ASP A 302 -14.24 12.35 31.80
C ASP A 302 -15.44 12.27 32.76
N LYS A 303 -16.65 12.54 32.23
CA LYS A 303 -17.89 12.53 33.02
C LYS A 303 -18.11 11.21 33.76
N PHE A 304 -17.69 10.09 33.20
CA PHE A 304 -17.77 8.79 33.86
C PHE A 304 -16.94 8.80 35.14
N LEU A 305 -15.68 9.23 35.07
CA LEU A 305 -14.80 9.31 36.25
C LEU A 305 -15.37 10.26 37.31
N ASP A 306 -15.92 11.41 36.91
CA ASP A 306 -16.53 12.40 37.81
C ASP A 306 -17.80 11.92 38.50
N SER A 307 -18.40 10.83 38.01
CA SER A 307 -19.60 10.20 38.58
C SER A 307 -19.31 8.86 39.26
N LEU A 308 -18.13 8.27 39.02
CA LEU A 308 -17.74 6.97 39.52
C LEU A 308 -17.58 7.00 41.04
N THR A 309 -18.27 6.11 41.75
CA THR A 309 -18.13 5.95 43.21
C THR A 309 -17.07 4.90 43.55
N TRP A 310 -16.50 4.96 44.76
CA TRP A 310 -15.59 3.92 45.26
C TRP A 310 -16.25 2.54 45.30
N ASN A 311 -17.54 2.47 45.64
CA ASN A 311 -18.29 1.22 45.63
C ASN A 311 -18.36 0.61 44.23
N THR A 312 -18.70 1.42 43.23
CA THR A 312 -18.76 0.99 41.82
C THR A 312 -17.39 0.57 41.32
N PHE A 313 -16.34 1.37 41.57
CA PHE A 313 -14.98 1.09 41.15
C PHE A 313 -14.41 -0.20 41.77
N LEU A 314 -14.49 -0.35 43.10
CA LEU A 314 -13.96 -1.54 43.78
C LEU A 314 -14.77 -2.81 43.46
N SER A 315 -16.09 -2.68 43.26
CA SER A 315 -16.93 -3.79 42.80
C SER A 315 -16.59 -4.21 41.37
N GLY A 316 -16.26 -3.25 40.50
CA GLY A 316 -15.80 -3.54 39.14
C GLY A 316 -14.43 -4.20 39.10
N ILE A 317 -13.52 -3.85 40.02
CA ILE A 317 -12.23 -4.52 40.13
C ILE A 317 -12.40 -5.92 40.71
N SER A 318 -13.12 -6.11 41.82
CA SER A 318 -13.10 -7.36 42.59
C SER A 318 -14.48 -7.97 42.82
N ASN A 319 -14.65 -9.23 42.40
CA ASN A 319 -15.87 -9.99 42.69
C ASN A 319 -16.06 -10.29 44.17
N VAL A 320 -14.96 -10.47 44.90
CA VAL A 320 -14.97 -10.67 46.35
C VAL A 320 -15.53 -9.41 47.02
N PHE A 321 -15.12 -8.23 46.56
CA PHE A 321 -15.66 -6.97 47.02
C PHE A 321 -17.14 -6.81 46.63
N ALA A 322 -17.49 -7.04 45.36
CA ALA A 322 -18.85 -6.90 44.85
C ALA A 322 -19.88 -7.74 45.63
N ALA A 323 -19.50 -8.96 46.02
CA ALA A 323 -20.35 -9.84 46.82
C ALA A 323 -20.54 -9.36 48.27
N ASN A 324 -19.54 -8.65 48.82
CA ASN A 324 -19.45 -8.33 50.25
C ASN A 324 -18.76 -6.96 50.52
N PRO A 325 -19.34 -5.82 50.08
CA PRO A 325 -18.68 -4.51 50.19
C PRO A 325 -18.40 -4.09 51.64
N SER A 326 -19.28 -4.51 52.56
CA SER A 326 -19.27 -4.14 53.99
C SER A 326 -18.10 -4.71 54.80
N PHE A 327 -17.37 -5.69 54.25
CA PHE A 327 -16.30 -6.40 54.96
C PHE A 327 -14.92 -5.74 54.85
N ASN A 328 -14.78 -4.68 54.05
CA ASN A 328 -13.52 -3.97 53.84
C ASN A 328 -13.63 -2.56 54.45
N ASN A 329 -12.88 -2.32 55.54
CA ASN A 329 -12.82 -1.03 56.22
C ASN A 329 -11.36 -0.69 56.55
N GLY A 330 -10.92 0.51 56.17
CA GLY A 330 -9.55 0.99 56.35
C GLY A 330 -9.04 1.72 55.11
N THR A 331 -7.76 2.06 55.11
CA THR A 331 -7.08 2.60 53.93
C THR A 331 -6.88 1.52 52.86
N ILE A 332 -6.75 1.92 51.60
CA ILE A 332 -6.44 0.97 50.50
C ILE A 332 -5.20 0.13 50.81
N SER A 333 -4.16 0.72 51.42
CA SER A 333 -2.95 0.00 51.83
C SER A 333 -3.22 -1.06 52.91
N GLU A 334 -4.11 -0.78 53.87
CA GLU A 334 -4.48 -1.74 54.91
C GLU A 334 -5.31 -2.89 54.33
N ILE A 335 -6.24 -2.59 53.42
CA ILE A 335 -7.06 -3.58 52.72
C ILE A 335 -6.17 -4.48 51.85
N ALA A 336 -5.17 -3.92 51.16
CA ALA A 336 -4.25 -4.66 50.31
C ALA A 336 -3.37 -5.66 51.06
N ASN A 337 -3.00 -5.34 52.30
CA ASN A 337 -2.13 -6.18 53.14
C ASN A 337 -2.90 -7.21 53.98
N ASN A 338 -4.24 -7.24 53.91
CA ASN A 338 -5.05 -8.20 54.63
C ASN A 338 -5.03 -9.59 53.95
N ASN A 339 -5.19 -10.67 54.73
CA ASN A 339 -5.25 -12.05 54.21
C ASN A 339 -6.35 -12.24 53.14
N ASN A 340 -7.43 -11.47 53.27
CA ASN A 340 -8.58 -11.43 52.34
C ASN A 340 -8.49 -10.26 51.33
N SER A 341 -7.28 -9.82 50.97
CA SER A 341 -7.07 -8.72 50.01
C SER A 341 -7.85 -8.91 48.71
N ILE A 342 -8.63 -7.89 48.35
CA ILE A 342 -9.43 -7.80 47.12
C ILE A 342 -8.58 -7.39 45.90
N PHE A 343 -7.31 -7.06 46.10
CA PHE A 343 -6.38 -6.56 45.08
C PHE A 343 -5.40 -7.66 44.60
N LYS A 344 -5.77 -8.93 44.71
CA LYS A 344 -5.02 -10.02 44.08
C LYS A 344 -5.48 -10.14 42.63
N PHE A 345 -4.56 -10.35 41.71
CA PHE A 345 -4.88 -10.57 40.28
C PHE A 345 -5.95 -11.65 40.09
N SER A 346 -5.93 -12.69 40.95
CA SER A 346 -6.92 -13.77 40.98
C SER A 346 -8.37 -13.33 41.10
N ASP A 347 -8.59 -12.21 41.77
CA ASP A 347 -9.89 -11.68 42.17
C ASP A 347 -10.30 -10.50 41.28
N VAL A 348 -9.38 -10.01 40.45
CA VAL A 348 -9.64 -8.98 39.45
C VAL A 348 -10.52 -9.56 38.33
N SER A 349 -11.66 -8.96 38.01
CA SER A 349 -12.46 -9.33 36.83
C SER A 349 -12.76 -8.11 35.97
N SER A 350 -12.75 -8.25 34.65
CA SER A 350 -12.74 -7.08 33.77
C SER A 350 -13.87 -7.00 32.75
N ILE A 351 -14.65 -8.04 32.48
CA ILE A 351 -15.78 -7.90 31.55
C ILE A 351 -16.86 -8.83 32.07
N LYS A 352 -17.79 -8.29 32.86
CA LYS A 352 -19.01 -8.99 33.25
C LYS A 352 -20.16 -8.35 32.50
N LEU A 353 -20.63 -9.03 31.46
CA LEU A 353 -21.86 -8.67 30.77
C LEU A 353 -23.01 -9.34 31.53
N ASP A 354 -24.04 -8.56 31.88
CA ASP A 354 -25.12 -9.01 32.78
C ASP A 354 -26.06 -9.99 32.06
N GLU A 355 -26.21 -11.20 32.59
CA GLU A 355 -27.20 -12.17 32.11
C GLU A 355 -28.60 -11.69 32.51
N GLY A 356 -29.38 -11.19 31.55
CA GLY A 356 -30.84 -11.08 31.70
C GLY A 356 -31.53 -9.83 31.14
N LYS A 357 -30.86 -8.68 30.98
CA LYS A 357 -31.51 -7.46 30.42
C LYS A 357 -31.07 -7.09 29.01
N ASN A 358 -29.84 -7.42 28.65
CA ASN A 358 -29.23 -7.08 27.36
C ASN A 358 -28.61 -8.30 26.65
N GLU A 359 -29.00 -9.51 27.06
CA GLU A 359 -28.53 -10.78 26.47
C GLU A 359 -28.64 -10.77 24.93
N ALA A 360 -29.73 -10.26 24.38
CA ALA A 360 -29.90 -10.17 22.93
C ALA A 360 -28.89 -9.23 22.24
N ILE A 361 -28.46 -8.17 22.92
CA ILE A 361 -27.51 -7.16 22.42
C ILE A 361 -26.07 -7.70 22.51
N PHE A 362 -25.78 -8.51 23.53
CA PHE A 362 -24.42 -8.94 23.85
C PHE A 362 -24.10 -10.38 23.45
N LYS A 363 -25.10 -11.26 23.19
CA LYS A 363 -24.91 -12.70 22.89
C LYS A 363 -23.96 -13.03 21.75
N ASN A 364 -23.80 -12.08 20.81
CA ASN A 364 -22.96 -12.24 19.63
C ASN A 364 -21.57 -11.58 19.79
N PHE A 365 -21.29 -10.96 20.94
CA PHE A 365 -19.95 -10.46 21.28
C PHE A 365 -19.05 -11.65 21.66
N TYR A 366 -17.82 -11.72 21.13
CA TYR A 366 -16.91 -12.87 21.35
C TYR A 366 -16.64 -13.18 22.83
N ASN A 367 -16.85 -12.21 23.72
CA ASN A 367 -16.67 -12.35 25.17
C ASN A 367 -17.99 -12.18 25.95
N TYR A 368 -19.14 -12.54 25.35
CA TYR A 368 -20.47 -12.43 25.96
C TYR A 368 -20.56 -13.08 27.35
N ASN A 369 -20.02 -14.30 27.49
CA ASN A 369 -20.11 -15.09 28.72
C ASN A 369 -19.18 -14.60 29.86
N GLY A 370 -18.49 -13.47 29.67
CA GLY A 370 -17.62 -12.86 30.66
C GLY A 370 -16.38 -13.69 31.01
N ILE A 371 -15.23 -13.32 30.44
CA ILE A 371 -13.97 -14.03 30.65
C ILE A 371 -13.21 -13.45 31.85
N SER A 372 -12.79 -14.34 32.77
CA SER A 372 -11.94 -14.00 33.91
C SER A 372 -10.67 -13.26 33.48
N SER A 373 -10.13 -12.37 34.31
CA SER A 373 -8.86 -11.67 34.05
C SER A 373 -7.70 -12.62 33.72
N ARG A 374 -7.75 -13.84 34.27
CA ARG A 374 -6.78 -14.92 34.06
C ARG A 374 -6.73 -15.47 32.63
N THR A 375 -7.74 -15.17 31.82
CA THR A 375 -7.96 -15.68 30.46
C THR A 375 -7.99 -14.55 29.41
N LEU A 376 -7.81 -13.28 29.83
CA LEU A 376 -7.76 -12.11 28.94
C LEU A 376 -6.62 -12.18 27.91
N ASN A 377 -5.52 -12.85 28.21
CA ASN A 377 -4.42 -13.05 27.26
C ASN A 377 -4.79 -13.93 26.04
N LYS A 378 -6.00 -14.51 26.04
CA LYS A 378 -6.53 -15.38 24.98
C LYS A 378 -7.72 -14.75 24.23
N THR A 379 -8.24 -13.60 24.69
CA THR A 379 -9.41 -12.94 24.10
C THR A 379 -8.98 -11.87 23.10
N GLN A 380 -9.46 -11.96 21.86
CA GLN A 380 -8.97 -11.11 20.75
C GLN A 380 -9.43 -9.64 20.81
N ILE A 381 -10.38 -9.29 21.68
CA ILE A 381 -11.07 -7.98 21.59
C ILE A 381 -10.51 -6.93 22.55
N VAL A 382 -9.95 -7.34 23.69
CA VAL A 382 -9.42 -6.40 24.71
C VAL A 382 -7.96 -6.73 24.96
N SER A 383 -7.17 -6.74 23.89
CA SER A 383 -5.73 -6.96 23.96
C SER A 383 -4.98 -5.66 24.22
N VAL A 384 -5.63 -4.51 24.03
CA VAL A 384 -5.03 -3.18 24.11
C VAL A 384 -6.03 -2.11 24.59
N ALA A 385 -5.59 -1.12 25.38
CA ALA A 385 -6.40 0.03 25.83
C ALA A 385 -5.62 1.37 25.76
N PRO A 386 -6.27 2.56 25.67
CA PRO A 386 -5.56 3.85 25.63
C PRO A 386 -4.87 4.18 26.97
N THR A 387 -3.65 4.74 26.88
CA THR A 387 -2.87 5.23 28.04
C THR A 387 -2.98 6.75 28.15
N LEU A 388 -3.33 7.28 29.33
CA LEU A 388 -3.43 8.73 29.54
C LEU A 388 -2.09 9.47 29.67
N ASN A 389 -1.00 8.76 29.97
CA ASN A 389 0.36 9.33 30.09
C ASN A 389 1.27 8.85 28.95
N SER A 390 0.81 8.94 27.71
CA SER A 390 1.65 8.62 26.55
C SER A 390 2.39 9.86 26.07
N THR A 391 3.71 9.91 26.27
CA THR A 391 4.60 10.75 25.48
C THR A 391 5.74 9.90 24.92
N LYS A 392 5.90 10.04 23.59
CA LYS A 392 6.82 9.47 22.59
C LYS A 392 7.41 8.07 22.79
N ASP A 393 7.18 7.30 21.71
CA ASP A 393 8.15 6.53 20.91
C ASP A 393 7.93 5.02 20.93
N ASN A 394 7.18 4.54 19.93
CA ASN A 394 7.28 3.18 19.43
C ASN A 394 7.03 3.24 17.92
N GLN A 395 8.08 3.07 17.15
CA GLN A 395 7.99 2.89 15.70
C GLN A 395 6.97 1.78 15.42
N LYS A 396 5.89 2.12 14.71
CA LYS A 396 4.91 1.14 14.26
C LYS A 396 5.22 0.78 12.81
N ILE A 397 5.61 -0.47 12.61
CA ILE A 397 6.01 -1.03 11.33
C ILE A 397 4.84 -0.86 10.32
N ASN A 398 5.16 -0.52 9.08
CA ASN A 398 4.23 -0.31 7.96
C ASN A 398 3.15 0.78 8.11
N ILE A 399 3.16 1.57 9.19
CA ILE A 399 2.45 2.88 9.19
C ILE A 399 3.39 3.93 8.61
N LEU A 400 2.90 4.70 7.65
CA LEU A 400 3.70 5.69 6.93
C LEU A 400 3.93 6.96 7.76
N SER A 401 5.15 7.48 7.69
CA SER A 401 5.41 8.89 8.01
C SER A 401 4.90 9.80 6.87
N ASN A 402 4.78 11.11 7.10
CA ASN A 402 4.32 12.05 6.08
C ASN A 402 5.28 12.15 4.86
N SER A 403 6.58 11.95 5.06
CA SER A 403 7.55 11.91 3.96
C SER A 403 7.51 10.58 3.20
N GLN A 404 7.21 9.47 3.87
CA GLN A 404 6.97 8.18 3.22
C GLN A 404 5.66 8.18 2.46
N LYS A 405 4.62 8.82 3.00
CA LYS A 405 3.37 9.08 2.28
C LYS A 405 3.65 9.81 0.96
N PHE A 406 4.44 10.89 0.96
CA PHE A 406 4.80 11.58 -0.28
C PHE A 406 5.36 10.62 -1.35
N LEU A 407 6.20 9.66 -0.96
CA LEU A 407 6.76 8.68 -1.88
C LEU A 407 5.70 7.72 -2.42
N ILE A 408 4.74 7.30 -1.58
CA ILE A 408 3.60 6.50 -2.03
C ILE A 408 2.70 7.32 -2.96
N ASP A 409 2.31 8.54 -2.59
CA ASP A 409 1.49 9.44 -3.41
C ASP A 409 2.13 9.62 -4.80
N ASN A 410 3.45 9.88 -4.84
CA ASN A 410 4.19 10.04 -6.09
C ASN A 410 4.25 8.74 -6.91
N TYR A 411 4.49 7.59 -6.27
CA TYR A 411 4.46 6.29 -6.95
C TYR A 411 3.06 6.01 -7.52
N PHE A 412 2.01 6.29 -6.75
CA PHE A 412 0.62 6.06 -7.11
C PHE A 412 0.20 6.92 -8.32
N GLU A 413 0.50 8.22 -8.32
CA GLU A 413 0.20 9.13 -9.44
C GLU A 413 0.99 8.78 -10.72
N THR A 414 2.28 8.44 -10.59
CA THR A 414 3.17 8.25 -11.74
C THR A 414 3.07 6.85 -12.36
N LYS A 415 2.98 5.80 -11.53
CA LYS A 415 2.94 4.41 -11.99
C LYS A 415 1.52 3.89 -12.23
N LYS A 416 0.52 4.54 -11.63
CA LYS A 416 -0.91 4.18 -11.70
C LYS A 416 -1.13 2.69 -11.39
N PRO A 417 -0.69 2.22 -10.20
CA PRO A 417 -0.75 0.81 -9.85
C PRO A 417 -2.19 0.33 -9.76
N VAL A 418 -2.42 -0.92 -10.17
CA VAL A 418 -3.71 -1.61 -10.10
C VAL A 418 -3.50 -3.00 -9.51
N ALA A 419 -4.21 -3.29 -8.43
CA ALA A 419 -4.30 -4.64 -7.89
C ALA A 419 -5.31 -5.46 -8.70
N THR A 420 -4.93 -6.67 -9.06
CA THR A 420 -5.79 -7.56 -9.84
C THR A 420 -5.70 -9.00 -9.35
N SER A 421 -6.76 -9.71 -9.66
CA SER A 421 -6.90 -11.14 -9.41
C SER A 421 -7.57 -11.78 -10.61
N GLU A 422 -7.29 -13.05 -10.85
CA GLU A 422 -7.94 -13.73 -11.98
C GLU A 422 -8.24 -15.21 -11.71
N ILE A 423 -9.28 -15.67 -12.37
CA ILE A 423 -9.65 -17.07 -12.48
C ILE A 423 -9.52 -17.43 -13.95
N VAL A 424 -8.70 -18.43 -14.26
CA VAL A 424 -8.43 -18.88 -15.62
C VAL A 424 -9.10 -20.21 -15.85
N LEU A 425 -9.94 -20.28 -16.86
CA LEU A 425 -10.38 -21.55 -17.44
C LEU A 425 -9.25 -22.06 -18.35
N ASP A 426 -8.47 -23.00 -17.82
CA ASP A 426 -7.11 -23.31 -18.26
C ASP A 426 -7.09 -24.38 -19.36
N PHE A 427 -6.44 -24.09 -20.48
CA PHE A 427 -6.30 -25.02 -21.60
C PHE A 427 -5.69 -26.35 -21.18
N SER A 428 -4.66 -26.33 -20.32
CA SER A 428 -3.95 -27.52 -19.87
C SER A 428 -4.82 -28.43 -18.99
N LYS A 429 -5.82 -27.85 -18.32
CA LYS A 429 -6.79 -28.59 -17.51
C LYS A 429 -7.97 -29.12 -18.32
N ILE A 430 -8.35 -28.42 -19.39
CA ILE A 430 -9.37 -28.89 -20.34
C ILE A 430 -8.83 -30.08 -21.16
N ASN A 431 -7.63 -29.93 -21.71
CA ASN A 431 -6.97 -30.95 -22.52
C ASN A 431 -5.45 -30.91 -22.34
N SER A 432 -4.93 -31.77 -21.48
CA SER A 432 -3.49 -31.84 -21.16
C SER A 432 -2.58 -32.21 -22.33
N SER A 433 -3.13 -32.73 -23.43
CA SER A 433 -2.38 -33.07 -24.65
C SER A 433 -2.41 -31.96 -25.71
N ALA A 434 -3.22 -30.93 -25.51
CA ALA A 434 -3.30 -29.78 -26.40
C ALA A 434 -2.43 -28.62 -25.88
N THR A 435 -1.76 -27.92 -26.80
CA THR A 435 -1.08 -26.65 -26.53
C THR A 435 -1.62 -25.61 -27.50
N PRO A 436 -2.82 -25.06 -27.24
CA PRO A 436 -3.44 -24.07 -28.12
C PRO A 436 -2.51 -22.87 -28.34
N ASP A 437 -2.36 -22.47 -29.60
CA ASP A 437 -1.61 -21.25 -29.95
C ASP A 437 -2.62 -20.15 -30.24
N ILE A 438 -2.90 -19.35 -29.22
CA ILE A 438 -3.87 -18.26 -29.30
C ILE A 438 -3.49 -17.16 -30.30
N ASN A 439 -2.23 -17.12 -30.76
CA ASN A 439 -1.83 -16.19 -31.83
C ASN A 439 -2.24 -16.71 -33.22
N LYS A 440 -2.60 -17.99 -33.35
CA LYS A 440 -3.06 -18.60 -34.61
C LYS A 440 -4.57 -18.72 -34.68
N GLU A 441 -5.19 -19.06 -33.57
CA GLU A 441 -6.59 -19.41 -33.50
C GLU A 441 -7.13 -19.04 -32.12
N ILE A 442 -8.29 -18.40 -32.08
CA ILE A 442 -9.14 -18.34 -30.89
C ILE A 442 -10.51 -18.88 -31.32
N SER A 443 -10.94 -20.01 -30.79
CA SER A 443 -12.20 -20.63 -31.21
C SER A 443 -12.76 -21.55 -30.12
N PRO A 444 -14.07 -21.87 -30.17
CA PRO A 444 -14.67 -22.89 -29.30
C PRO A 444 -13.95 -24.24 -29.32
N ALA A 445 -13.30 -24.63 -30.42
CA ALA A 445 -12.56 -25.88 -30.52
C ALA A 445 -11.42 -26.01 -29.51
N GLN A 446 -10.82 -24.89 -29.08
CA GLN A 446 -9.72 -24.88 -28.11
C GLN A 446 -10.19 -25.10 -26.67
N PHE A 447 -11.49 -24.90 -26.41
CA PHE A 447 -12.10 -25.02 -25.09
C PHE A 447 -12.89 -26.33 -24.90
N VAL A 448 -12.68 -27.32 -25.77
CA VAL A 448 -13.32 -28.63 -25.66
C VAL A 448 -12.31 -29.76 -25.82
N ASN A 449 -12.42 -30.78 -24.99
CA ASN A 449 -11.75 -32.05 -25.21
C ASN A 449 -12.72 -33.03 -25.90
N GLN A 450 -12.54 -33.22 -27.20
CA GLN A 450 -13.43 -34.06 -28.03
C GLN A 450 -13.42 -35.55 -27.62
N GLY A 451 -12.38 -35.97 -26.90
CA GLY A 451 -12.27 -37.30 -26.30
C GLY A 451 -13.26 -37.54 -25.16
N ASN A 452 -13.76 -36.49 -24.51
CA ASN A 452 -14.63 -36.60 -23.34
C ASN A 452 -15.95 -37.31 -23.65
N ILE A 453 -16.48 -38.04 -22.68
CA ILE A 453 -17.82 -38.66 -22.77
C ILE A 453 -18.92 -37.62 -22.46
N THR A 454 -20.18 -37.95 -22.77
CA THR A 454 -21.32 -37.05 -22.53
C THR A 454 -21.40 -36.59 -21.08
N ASP A 455 -21.21 -37.48 -20.10
CA ASP A 455 -21.29 -37.11 -18.67
C ASP A 455 -20.21 -36.11 -18.25
N GLU A 456 -19.02 -36.20 -18.82
CA GLU A 456 -17.93 -35.24 -18.59
C GLU A 456 -18.27 -33.88 -19.20
N PHE A 457 -18.87 -33.84 -20.40
CA PHE A 457 -19.36 -32.60 -20.98
C PHE A 457 -20.49 -31.96 -20.16
N ILE A 458 -21.42 -32.76 -19.64
CA ILE A 458 -22.49 -32.26 -18.77
C ILE A 458 -21.87 -31.55 -17.57
N LYS A 459 -20.96 -32.23 -16.84
CA LYS A 459 -20.30 -31.65 -15.67
C LYS A 459 -19.52 -30.39 -16.00
N TYR A 460 -18.74 -30.40 -17.08
CA TYR A 460 -17.93 -29.26 -17.50
C TYR A 460 -18.78 -28.03 -17.82
N PHE A 461 -19.79 -28.17 -18.68
CA PHE A 461 -20.60 -27.04 -19.12
C PHE A 461 -21.59 -26.56 -18.05
N GLU A 462 -22.22 -27.46 -17.31
CA GLU A 462 -23.07 -27.11 -16.17
C GLU A 462 -22.26 -26.36 -15.10
N GLY A 463 -21.08 -26.88 -14.75
CA GLY A 463 -20.18 -26.25 -13.80
C GLY A 463 -19.71 -24.86 -14.26
N PHE A 464 -19.42 -24.69 -15.55
CA PHE A 464 -19.07 -23.39 -16.12
C PHE A 464 -20.23 -22.38 -16.02
N TYR A 465 -21.45 -22.80 -16.37
CA TYR A 465 -22.65 -21.97 -16.27
C TYR A 465 -22.93 -21.51 -14.83
N GLN A 466 -22.82 -22.44 -13.88
CA GLN A 466 -23.03 -22.16 -12.46
C GLN A 466 -21.95 -21.22 -11.91
N PHE A 467 -20.68 -21.45 -12.25
CA PHE A 467 -19.57 -20.56 -11.88
C PHE A 467 -19.80 -19.15 -12.43
N TYR A 468 -20.07 -19.04 -13.73
CA TYR A 468 -20.26 -17.74 -14.39
C TYR A 468 -21.40 -16.94 -13.74
N ASN A 469 -22.55 -17.57 -13.52
CA ASN A 469 -23.68 -16.86 -12.91
C ASN A 469 -23.43 -16.50 -11.44
N ALA A 470 -22.93 -17.44 -10.63
CA ALA A 470 -22.82 -17.24 -9.18
C ALA A 470 -21.63 -16.36 -8.76
N TYR A 471 -20.53 -16.39 -9.53
CA TYR A 471 -19.27 -15.74 -9.18
C TYR A 471 -18.87 -14.59 -10.12
N VAL A 472 -19.21 -14.65 -11.42
CA VAL A 472 -18.82 -13.60 -12.38
C VAL A 472 -19.91 -12.53 -12.50
N LEU A 473 -21.14 -12.92 -12.81
CA LEU A 473 -22.28 -11.98 -12.86
C LEU A 473 -22.79 -11.62 -11.46
N ASN A 474 -22.51 -12.46 -10.48
CA ASN A 474 -23.07 -12.38 -9.14
C ASN A 474 -24.61 -12.38 -9.13
N ASN A 475 -25.21 -13.21 -9.99
CA ASN A 475 -26.65 -13.41 -10.04
C ASN A 475 -27.08 -14.42 -8.98
N GLU A 476 -28.24 -14.20 -8.35
CA GLU A 476 -28.90 -15.22 -7.55
C GLU A 476 -29.35 -16.36 -8.49
N THR A 477 -28.67 -17.50 -8.43
CA THR A 477 -29.00 -18.65 -9.27
C THR A 477 -30.43 -19.09 -9.03
N SER A 478 -31.25 -19.03 -10.09
CA SER A 478 -32.68 -19.43 -10.10
C SER A 478 -32.89 -20.95 -10.16
N GLY A 479 -32.00 -21.74 -9.57
CA GLY A 479 -32.04 -23.22 -9.59
C GLY A 479 -32.33 -23.80 -8.20
N GLY A 480 -33.39 -24.58 -8.08
CA GLY A 480 -33.99 -24.99 -6.81
C GLY A 480 -33.15 -25.89 -5.89
N GLN A 481 -33.55 -25.86 -4.60
CA GLN A 481 -33.22 -26.71 -3.45
C GLN A 481 -32.16 -26.28 -2.42
N PHE A 482 -31.33 -25.26 -2.64
CA PHE A 482 -30.47 -24.72 -1.57
C PHE A 482 -30.94 -23.32 -1.15
N LYS A 483 -32.03 -23.31 -0.37
CA LYS A 483 -32.73 -22.10 0.11
C LYS A 483 -32.22 -21.56 1.45
N ASN A 484 -30.98 -21.85 1.82
CA ASN A 484 -30.41 -21.35 3.05
C ASN A 484 -29.25 -20.41 2.69
N GLU A 485 -29.44 -19.13 2.97
CA GLU A 485 -28.49 -18.00 2.88
C GLU A 485 -28.53 -17.18 1.58
N THR A 486 -29.53 -16.29 1.54
CA THR A 486 -29.72 -15.15 0.61
C THR A 486 -28.72 -14.00 0.80
N GLU A 487 -27.57 -14.23 1.46
CA GLU A 487 -26.62 -13.14 1.76
C GLU A 487 -25.47 -13.12 0.74
N SER A 488 -25.40 -12.04 -0.04
CA SER A 488 -24.24 -11.73 -0.87
C SER A 488 -23.00 -11.45 0.00
N THR A 489 -21.85 -12.04 -0.34
CA THR A 489 -20.60 -11.80 0.41
C THR A 489 -20.11 -10.36 0.24
N SER A 490 -20.44 -9.73 -0.90
CA SER A 490 -19.99 -8.38 -1.29
C SER A 490 -20.50 -7.26 -0.40
N SER A 491 -21.70 -7.40 0.16
CA SER A 491 -22.27 -6.41 1.09
C SER A 491 -21.81 -6.60 2.53
N ALA A 492 -21.25 -7.77 2.86
CA ALA A 492 -20.93 -8.15 4.22
C ALA A 492 -19.42 -8.14 4.53
N THR A 493 -18.55 -8.66 3.68
CA THR A 493 -17.20 -9.06 4.16
C THR A 493 -16.04 -8.22 3.63
N GLY A 494 -16.33 -7.28 2.72
CA GLY A 494 -15.30 -6.58 1.93
C GLY A 494 -14.65 -7.44 0.83
N LEU A 495 -15.07 -8.70 0.69
CA LEU A 495 -14.81 -9.56 -0.47
C LEU A 495 -16.08 -9.66 -1.32
N THR A 496 -15.93 -9.61 -2.64
CA THR A 496 -17.01 -10.04 -3.54
C THR A 496 -17.07 -11.55 -3.62
N ASP A 497 -18.19 -12.08 -4.12
CA ASP A 497 -18.36 -13.52 -4.26
C ASP A 497 -17.27 -14.13 -5.13
N PHE A 498 -16.88 -13.43 -6.21
CA PHE A 498 -15.73 -13.76 -7.04
C PHE A 498 -14.46 -14.01 -6.20
N GLU A 499 -14.16 -13.13 -5.24
CA GLU A 499 -12.97 -13.22 -4.39
C GLU A 499 -13.00 -14.40 -3.41
N THR A 500 -14.17 -14.77 -2.90
CA THR A 500 -14.31 -15.91 -1.95
C THR A 500 -13.81 -17.24 -2.52
N PHE A 501 -13.78 -17.37 -3.86
CA PHE A 501 -13.24 -18.56 -4.52
C PHE A 501 -11.75 -18.78 -4.25
N TYR A 502 -10.95 -17.71 -4.23
CA TYR A 502 -9.49 -17.78 -4.22
C TYR A 502 -8.82 -17.02 -3.07
N ARG A 503 -9.63 -16.31 -2.27
CA ARG A 503 -9.27 -15.55 -1.07
C ARG A 503 -10.29 -15.81 0.03
N GLY A 504 -9.95 -15.49 1.27
CA GLY A 504 -10.86 -15.67 2.40
C GLY A 504 -10.82 -17.06 3.03
N ALA A 505 -11.65 -17.24 4.05
CA ALA A 505 -11.85 -18.49 4.78
C ALA A 505 -12.54 -19.56 3.91
N ASN A 506 -13.16 -19.20 2.79
CA ASN A 506 -13.73 -20.14 1.81
C ASN A 506 -12.81 -20.44 0.61
N LYS A 507 -11.53 -20.05 0.65
CA LYS A 507 -10.60 -20.32 -0.45
C LYS A 507 -10.61 -21.80 -0.87
N ASN A 508 -10.76 -22.04 -2.17
CA ASN A 508 -10.93 -23.36 -2.81
C ASN A 508 -12.25 -24.08 -2.50
N ASN A 509 -13.24 -23.42 -1.92
CA ASN A 509 -14.60 -23.91 -1.72
C ASN A 509 -15.58 -22.98 -2.44
N LEU A 510 -16.26 -23.46 -3.48
CA LEU A 510 -17.36 -22.69 -4.07
C LEU A 510 -18.61 -22.92 -3.22
N TRP A 511 -18.69 -22.21 -2.10
CA TRP A 511 -19.78 -22.32 -1.13
C TRP A 511 -21.16 -22.10 -1.78
N LYS A 512 -21.29 -21.20 -2.77
CA LYS A 512 -22.53 -20.99 -3.53
C LYS A 512 -22.94 -22.19 -4.38
N LEU A 513 -22.01 -23.11 -4.67
CA LEU A 513 -22.29 -24.34 -5.41
C LEU A 513 -22.57 -25.55 -4.49
N GLY A 514 -22.41 -25.42 -3.16
CA GLY A 514 -22.74 -26.47 -2.19
C GLY A 514 -21.97 -27.78 -2.39
N GLN A 515 -22.55 -28.93 -1.99
CA GLN A 515 -21.93 -30.26 -2.17
C GLN A 515 -21.72 -30.66 -3.65
N ASN A 516 -22.31 -29.93 -4.61
CA ASN A 516 -22.12 -30.20 -6.04
C ASN A 516 -20.65 -30.01 -6.48
N GLN A 517 -19.78 -29.43 -5.63
CA GLN A 517 -18.31 -29.41 -5.79
C GLN A 517 -17.70 -30.75 -6.24
N THR A 518 -18.18 -31.87 -5.69
CA THR A 518 -17.67 -33.22 -5.99
C THR A 518 -18.33 -33.87 -7.20
N ASP A 519 -19.52 -33.39 -7.60
CA ASP A 519 -20.35 -34.02 -8.62
C ASP A 519 -20.35 -33.25 -9.97
N THR A 520 -20.16 -31.91 -9.96
CA THR A 520 -20.15 -31.00 -11.13
C THR A 520 -18.79 -30.33 -11.43
N GLY A 521 -17.72 -30.71 -10.72
CA GLY A 521 -16.54 -29.88 -10.41
C GLY A 521 -15.86 -29.09 -11.54
N ILE A 522 -16.36 -27.88 -11.82
CA ILE A 522 -15.68 -26.84 -12.62
C ILE A 522 -14.28 -26.49 -12.08
N ILE A 523 -14.05 -26.66 -10.78
CA ILE A 523 -12.76 -26.43 -10.09
C ILE A 523 -11.61 -27.18 -10.78
N SER A 524 -11.87 -28.39 -11.29
CA SER A 524 -10.84 -29.18 -11.98
C SER A 524 -10.33 -28.53 -13.28
N PHE A 525 -11.08 -27.56 -13.83
CA PHE A 525 -10.76 -26.81 -15.04
C PHE A 525 -10.31 -25.37 -14.78
N LEU A 526 -10.45 -24.88 -13.55
CA LEU A 526 -10.13 -23.50 -13.18
C LEU A 526 -8.78 -23.40 -12.46
N THR A 527 -8.02 -22.36 -12.77
CA THR A 527 -6.80 -21.95 -12.09
C THR A 527 -7.00 -20.56 -11.49
N ALA A 528 -7.00 -20.47 -10.16
CA ALA A 528 -7.01 -19.19 -9.48
C ALA A 528 -5.61 -18.60 -9.39
N LYS A 529 -5.47 -17.32 -9.70
CA LYS A 529 -4.21 -16.57 -9.56
C LYS A 529 -4.44 -15.33 -8.69
N ASN A 530 -3.68 -15.27 -7.60
CA ASN A 530 -3.57 -14.09 -6.75
C ASN A 530 -2.26 -13.40 -7.09
N ASN A 531 -2.33 -12.31 -7.85
CA ASN A 531 -1.14 -11.61 -8.32
C ASN A 531 -0.45 -10.91 -7.14
N ASP A 532 0.81 -11.25 -6.93
CA ASP A 532 1.67 -10.68 -5.89
C ASP A 532 2.30 -9.34 -6.32
N LYS A 533 2.18 -8.98 -7.59
CA LYS A 533 2.64 -7.72 -8.17
C LYS A 533 1.47 -6.85 -8.61
N LEU A 534 1.58 -5.56 -8.33
CA LEU A 534 0.68 -4.55 -8.89
C LEU A 534 0.93 -4.41 -10.39
N LEU A 535 -0.14 -4.25 -11.17
CA LEU A 535 -0.04 -3.88 -12.57
C LEU A 535 0.24 -2.38 -12.66
N THR A 536 1.34 -1.98 -13.30
CA THR A 536 1.72 -0.58 -13.52
C THR A 536 1.85 -0.24 -15.00
N LEU A 537 1.85 1.05 -15.34
CA LEU A 537 2.02 1.51 -16.73
C LEU A 537 3.33 1.03 -17.37
N ASP A 538 4.40 0.93 -16.59
CA ASP A 538 5.73 0.52 -17.01
C ASP A 538 6.04 -0.95 -16.71
N TYR A 539 5.05 -1.73 -16.25
CA TYR A 539 5.23 -3.15 -15.95
C TYR A 539 5.81 -3.90 -17.15
N ASP A 540 6.90 -4.66 -16.93
CA ASP A 540 7.52 -5.50 -17.94
C ASP A 540 6.73 -6.80 -18.12
N THR A 541 6.00 -6.88 -19.24
CA THR A 541 5.18 -8.04 -19.60
C THR A 541 6.00 -9.20 -20.16
N THR A 542 7.28 -9.01 -20.48
CA THR A 542 8.14 -10.04 -21.09
C THR A 542 8.74 -11.00 -20.06
N SER A 543 8.92 -10.56 -18.81
CA SER A 543 9.49 -11.33 -17.70
C SER A 543 8.50 -11.63 -16.58
N GLY A 544 7.23 -11.24 -16.74
CA GLY A 544 6.31 -11.00 -15.63
C GLY A 544 5.04 -11.86 -15.58
N THR A 545 4.19 -11.47 -14.64
CA THR A 545 2.88 -12.00 -14.23
C THR A 545 1.75 -11.64 -15.21
N TYR A 546 1.89 -10.52 -15.94
CA TYR A 546 0.85 -9.97 -16.81
C TYR A 546 1.28 -9.98 -18.27
N SER A 547 0.36 -10.35 -19.16
CA SER A 547 0.54 -10.18 -20.60
C SER A 547 0.27 -8.75 -21.05
N ASN A 548 0.63 -8.44 -22.30
CA ASN A 548 0.22 -7.20 -22.96
C ASN A 548 -1.31 -7.07 -23.05
N LEU A 549 -2.01 -8.17 -23.36
CA LEU A 549 -3.46 -8.17 -23.48
C LEU A 549 -4.10 -7.80 -22.14
N ALA A 550 -3.73 -8.48 -21.06
CA ALA A 550 -4.22 -8.20 -19.72
C ALA A 550 -3.96 -6.73 -19.33
N LYS A 551 -2.72 -6.26 -19.52
CA LYS A 551 -2.31 -4.89 -19.20
C LYS A 551 -3.16 -3.85 -19.91
N TYR A 552 -3.25 -3.92 -21.23
CA TYR A 552 -3.96 -2.93 -22.02
C TYR A 552 -5.48 -2.99 -21.80
N SER A 553 -6.06 -4.20 -21.67
CA SER A 553 -7.48 -4.34 -21.34
C SER A 553 -7.85 -3.72 -19.99
N VAL A 554 -7.02 -3.88 -18.96
CA VAL A 554 -7.27 -3.26 -17.64
C VAL A 554 -7.22 -1.73 -17.74
N TYR A 555 -6.21 -1.15 -18.38
CA TYR A 555 -6.09 0.30 -18.47
C TYR A 555 -7.14 0.94 -19.39
N ASP A 556 -7.54 0.28 -20.48
CA ASP A 556 -8.67 0.74 -21.30
C ASP A 556 -9.99 0.69 -20.51
N PHE A 557 -10.24 -0.39 -19.77
CA PHE A 557 -11.39 -0.48 -18.87
C PHE A 557 -11.42 0.65 -17.84
N LEU A 558 -10.28 0.96 -17.22
CA LEU A 558 -10.17 2.00 -16.19
C LEU A 558 -10.22 3.44 -16.73
N THR A 559 -9.96 3.64 -18.03
CA THR A 559 -9.94 4.96 -18.67
C THR A 559 -11.15 5.23 -19.56
N SER A 560 -12.04 4.25 -19.73
CA SER A 560 -13.31 4.37 -20.44
C SER A 560 -14.50 4.58 -19.48
N ASP A 561 -15.71 4.68 -20.04
CA ASP A 561 -16.99 4.58 -19.31
C ASP A 561 -17.47 3.12 -19.39
N PRO A 562 -17.05 2.24 -18.45
CA PRO A 562 -17.28 0.82 -18.59
C PRO A 562 -18.76 0.49 -18.45
N LYS A 563 -19.28 -0.24 -19.44
CA LYS A 563 -20.62 -0.82 -19.45
C LYS A 563 -20.50 -2.30 -19.68
N GLU A 564 -21.38 -3.08 -19.05
CA GLU A 564 -21.45 -4.52 -19.29
C GLU A 564 -21.73 -4.78 -20.76
N ASP A 565 -20.93 -5.67 -21.33
CA ASP A 565 -21.12 -6.12 -22.69
C ASP A 565 -22.22 -7.20 -22.73
N GLU A 566 -23.13 -7.06 -23.69
CA GLU A 566 -24.03 -8.16 -24.02
C GLU A 566 -23.23 -9.26 -24.74
N ILE A 567 -23.28 -10.48 -24.21
CA ILE A 567 -22.72 -11.66 -24.86
C ILE A 567 -23.70 -12.15 -25.92
N SER A 568 -23.17 -12.56 -27.07
CA SER A 568 -23.98 -13.11 -28.16
C SER A 568 -24.81 -14.32 -27.70
N ASN A 569 -25.94 -14.56 -28.38
CA ASN A 569 -26.93 -15.58 -28.01
C ASN A 569 -27.12 -16.65 -29.08
N GLU A 570 -26.06 -17.00 -29.82
CA GLU A 570 -26.11 -18.10 -30.79
C GLU A 570 -26.36 -19.43 -30.07
N THR A 571 -27.19 -20.26 -30.68
CA THR A 571 -27.58 -21.57 -30.17
C THR A 571 -27.36 -22.69 -31.20
N THR A 572 -27.10 -22.30 -32.45
CA THR A 572 -26.83 -23.19 -33.58
C THR A 572 -25.33 -23.24 -33.85
N TRP A 573 -24.73 -24.37 -33.49
CA TRP A 573 -23.29 -24.59 -33.65
C TRP A 573 -23.00 -25.49 -34.85
N LYS A 574 -21.91 -25.20 -35.55
CA LYS A 574 -21.43 -25.88 -36.76
C LYS A 574 -19.91 -25.68 -36.91
N PRO A 575 -19.22 -26.41 -37.79
CA PRO A 575 -17.77 -26.24 -37.97
C PRO A 575 -17.36 -24.79 -38.30
N GLU A 576 -18.21 -24.05 -39.01
CA GLU A 576 -17.93 -22.67 -39.43
C GLU A 576 -17.93 -21.64 -38.30
N ASN A 577 -18.55 -21.93 -37.15
CA ASN A 577 -18.59 -21.04 -35.97
C ASN A 577 -17.97 -21.67 -34.71
N THR A 578 -17.33 -22.82 -34.84
CA THR A 578 -16.62 -23.51 -33.75
C THR A 578 -15.18 -23.89 -34.07
N ASN A 579 -14.82 -23.99 -35.36
CA ASN A 579 -13.57 -24.58 -35.87
C ASN A 579 -13.30 -26.04 -35.45
N ILE A 580 -14.33 -26.77 -35.00
CA ILE A 580 -14.23 -28.21 -34.71
C ILE A 580 -14.30 -28.97 -36.05
N ILE A 581 -13.15 -29.20 -36.67
CA ILE A 581 -13.02 -29.82 -38.01
C ILE A 581 -12.66 -31.31 -37.89
N GLY A 582 -13.30 -32.15 -38.70
CA GLY A 582 -12.98 -33.59 -38.83
C GLY A 582 -13.80 -34.52 -37.93
N ASP A 583 -14.12 -34.10 -36.71
CA ASP A 583 -14.84 -34.89 -35.69
C ASP A 583 -16.19 -34.29 -35.26
N TRP A 584 -16.69 -33.30 -36.02
CA TRP A 584 -17.92 -32.56 -35.74
C TRP A 584 -19.12 -33.48 -35.45
N ASP A 585 -19.38 -34.47 -36.29
CA ASP A 585 -20.55 -35.35 -36.14
C ASP A 585 -20.52 -36.14 -34.81
N SER A 586 -19.32 -36.50 -34.34
CA SER A 586 -19.13 -37.21 -33.07
C SER A 586 -19.35 -36.27 -31.89
N PHE A 587 -18.76 -35.08 -31.94
CA PHE A 587 -18.96 -34.03 -30.95
C PHE A 587 -20.43 -33.62 -30.84
N TYR A 588 -21.05 -33.31 -31.98
CA TYR A 588 -22.44 -32.86 -32.07
C TYR A 588 -23.41 -33.87 -31.45
N LYS A 589 -23.28 -35.17 -31.76
CA LYS A 589 -24.09 -36.25 -31.15
C LYS A 589 -23.95 -36.34 -29.63
N LYS A 590 -22.75 -36.07 -29.08
CA LYS A 590 -22.55 -36.04 -27.63
C LYS A 590 -23.25 -34.82 -27.02
N THR A 591 -23.17 -33.67 -27.70
CA THR A 591 -23.75 -32.39 -27.24
C THR A 591 -25.27 -32.27 -27.41
N GLU A 592 -25.89 -33.02 -28.33
CA GLU A 592 -27.37 -33.07 -28.47
C GLU A 592 -28.05 -33.62 -27.21
N LYS A 593 -27.33 -34.38 -26.39
CA LYS A 593 -27.83 -34.95 -25.14
C LYS A 593 -27.76 -33.96 -23.96
N LEU A 594 -27.09 -32.82 -24.12
CA LEU A 594 -27.02 -31.79 -23.10
C LEU A 594 -28.39 -31.11 -22.96
N ASN A 595 -28.82 -30.86 -21.73
CA ASN A 595 -30.05 -30.16 -21.41
C ASN A 595 -29.81 -29.21 -20.22
N GLY A 596 -30.77 -28.31 -19.97
CA GLY A 596 -30.70 -27.35 -18.87
C GLY A 596 -29.39 -26.54 -18.86
N ASP A 597 -28.83 -26.37 -17.66
CA ASP A 597 -27.59 -25.62 -17.40
C ASP A 597 -26.40 -26.08 -18.25
N ALA A 598 -26.29 -27.37 -18.57
CA ALA A 598 -25.20 -27.87 -19.40
C ALA A 598 -25.30 -27.37 -20.85
N LYS A 599 -26.51 -27.23 -21.39
CA LYS A 599 -26.72 -26.70 -22.75
C LYS A 599 -26.49 -25.18 -22.78
N GLU A 600 -27.01 -24.48 -21.78
CA GLU A 600 -26.80 -23.03 -21.62
C GLU A 600 -25.32 -22.69 -21.39
N GLY A 601 -24.61 -23.46 -20.57
CA GLY A 601 -23.18 -23.30 -20.34
C GLY A 601 -22.33 -23.49 -21.59
N MET A 602 -22.66 -24.48 -22.43
CA MET A 602 -21.99 -24.66 -23.71
C MET A 602 -22.21 -23.47 -24.64
N ASN A 603 -23.47 -23.02 -24.78
CA ASN A 603 -23.79 -21.86 -25.62
C ASN A 603 -23.08 -20.60 -25.11
N LEU A 604 -23.14 -20.34 -23.80
CA LEU A 604 -22.49 -19.20 -23.17
C LEU A 604 -20.98 -19.20 -23.39
N LEU A 605 -20.30 -20.33 -23.14
CA LEU A 605 -18.86 -20.44 -23.36
C LEU A 605 -18.50 -20.17 -24.83
N PHE A 606 -19.23 -20.79 -25.76
CA PHE A 606 -18.94 -20.66 -27.19
C PHE A 606 -19.19 -19.24 -27.70
N ASN A 607 -20.27 -18.60 -27.24
CA ASN A 607 -20.58 -17.20 -27.54
C ASN A 607 -19.50 -16.27 -26.98
N LEU A 608 -19.12 -16.43 -25.71
CA LEU A 608 -18.08 -15.64 -25.08
C LEU A 608 -16.73 -15.79 -25.80
N VAL A 609 -16.34 -17.01 -26.20
CA VAL A 609 -15.09 -17.26 -26.94
C VAL A 609 -15.11 -16.60 -28.32
N ASN A 610 -16.22 -16.69 -29.05
CA ASN A 610 -16.35 -16.05 -30.37
C ASN A 610 -16.33 -14.52 -30.26
N ASP A 611 -17.01 -13.96 -29.26
CA ASP A 611 -17.01 -12.52 -29.00
C ASP A 611 -15.62 -11.99 -28.63
N LEU A 612 -14.83 -12.79 -27.88
CA LEU A 612 -13.45 -12.51 -27.50
C LEU A 612 -12.41 -12.88 -28.58
N GLY A 613 -12.85 -13.48 -29.69
CA GLY A 613 -11.97 -14.04 -30.71
C GLY A 613 -11.16 -13.02 -31.52
N ARG A 614 -11.51 -11.73 -31.43
CA ARG A 614 -10.82 -10.61 -32.12
C ARG A 614 -10.70 -10.81 -33.62
N HIS A 615 -11.70 -11.47 -34.21
CA HIS A 615 -11.69 -11.89 -35.59
C HIS A 615 -11.77 -10.71 -36.57
N ALA A 616 -11.25 -10.91 -37.78
CA ALA A 616 -11.42 -9.95 -38.85
C ALA A 616 -12.92 -9.88 -39.25
N THR A 617 -13.53 -8.70 -39.19
CA THR A 617 -14.89 -8.49 -39.66
C THR A 617 -14.92 -8.30 -41.18
N ASP A 618 -15.92 -8.85 -41.87
CA ASP A 618 -16.12 -8.74 -43.32
C ASP A 618 -16.64 -7.35 -43.76
N SER A 619 -16.80 -6.40 -42.83
CA SER A 619 -17.49 -5.12 -43.04
C SER A 619 -16.62 -4.09 -43.76
N SER A 620 -16.59 -4.18 -45.09
CA SER A 620 -16.12 -3.12 -45.99
C SER A 620 -17.23 -2.17 -46.49
N ASN A 621 -18.48 -2.27 -45.99
CA ASN A 621 -19.63 -1.60 -46.61
C ASN A 621 -20.71 -1.03 -45.67
N SER A 622 -20.38 -0.49 -44.50
CA SER A 622 -21.30 0.41 -43.78
C SER A 622 -20.56 1.65 -43.26
N ARG A 623 -21.08 2.84 -43.61
CA ARG A 623 -20.64 4.16 -43.12
C ARG A 623 -21.23 4.50 -41.74
N GLU A 624 -21.55 3.48 -40.94
CA GLU A 624 -21.83 3.64 -39.53
C GLU A 624 -20.52 3.37 -38.79
N ALA A 625 -20.15 4.22 -37.84
CA ALA A 625 -18.90 4.12 -37.10
C ALA A 625 -18.75 2.68 -36.59
N ALA A 626 -17.82 1.92 -37.19
CA ALA A 626 -17.56 0.56 -36.80
C ALA A 626 -17.20 0.58 -35.32
N THR A 627 -18.04 -0.02 -34.47
CA THR A 627 -17.72 -0.22 -33.06
C THR A 627 -16.41 -1.00 -33.02
N GLU A 628 -15.37 -0.36 -32.48
CA GLU A 628 -14.03 -0.92 -32.41
C GLU A 628 -14.09 -2.26 -31.64
N VAL A 629 -13.68 -3.35 -32.27
CA VAL A 629 -13.75 -4.69 -31.68
C VAL A 629 -12.69 -4.78 -30.59
N LYS A 630 -13.13 -4.62 -29.34
CA LYS A 630 -12.25 -4.72 -28.17
C LYS A 630 -11.79 -6.18 -27.94
N PRO A 631 -10.56 -6.38 -27.47
CA PRO A 631 -10.01 -7.71 -27.23
C PRO A 631 -10.42 -8.33 -25.87
N TYR A 632 -11.36 -7.69 -25.19
CA TYR A 632 -11.90 -8.08 -23.90
C TYR A 632 -13.39 -7.74 -23.83
N LYS A 633 -14.08 -8.33 -22.86
CA LYS A 633 -15.48 -8.07 -22.54
C LYS A 633 -15.64 -7.65 -21.09
N VAL A 634 -16.46 -6.64 -20.83
CA VAL A 634 -16.86 -6.26 -19.47
C VAL A 634 -18.01 -7.15 -19.05
N LEU A 635 -17.78 -8.01 -18.05
CA LEU A 635 -18.77 -8.98 -17.60
C LEU A 635 -19.55 -8.49 -16.38
N ASN A 636 -18.90 -7.70 -15.52
CA ASN A 636 -19.54 -7.07 -14.37
C ASN A 636 -18.91 -5.69 -14.15
N ALA A 637 -19.61 -4.63 -14.59
CA ALA A 637 -19.07 -3.28 -14.53
C ALA A 637 -19.05 -2.73 -13.09
N LYS A 638 -19.89 -3.25 -12.20
CA LYS A 638 -19.97 -2.85 -10.79
C LYS A 638 -18.80 -3.40 -9.98
N GLU A 639 -18.44 -4.66 -10.19
CA GLU A 639 -17.33 -5.31 -9.48
C GLU A 639 -15.98 -5.18 -10.20
N GLY A 640 -15.97 -4.65 -11.43
CA GLY A 640 -14.77 -4.46 -12.23
C GLY A 640 -14.21 -5.77 -12.79
N ILE A 641 -15.09 -6.65 -13.28
CA ILE A 641 -14.73 -7.95 -13.85
C ILE A 641 -14.76 -7.87 -15.37
N ILE A 642 -13.61 -8.20 -15.99
CA ILE A 642 -13.45 -8.31 -17.43
C ILE A 642 -13.04 -9.74 -17.81
N ALA A 643 -13.30 -10.13 -19.05
CA ALA A 643 -12.78 -11.37 -19.62
C ALA A 643 -12.01 -11.16 -20.90
N PHE A 644 -10.98 -11.99 -21.11
CA PHE A 644 -10.15 -12.03 -22.31
C PHE A 644 -9.51 -13.42 -22.46
N ILE A 645 -9.02 -13.73 -23.66
CA ILE A 645 -8.35 -15.01 -23.94
C ILE A 645 -6.86 -14.78 -24.13
N ASP A 646 -6.05 -15.46 -23.32
CA ASP A 646 -4.61 -15.38 -23.30
C ASP A 646 -3.95 -16.77 -23.44
N THR A 647 -2.62 -16.82 -23.32
CA THR A 647 -1.82 -18.01 -23.64
C THR A 647 -2.20 -19.27 -22.88
N ASP A 648 -2.75 -19.14 -21.68
CA ASP A 648 -3.11 -20.24 -20.79
C ASP A 648 -4.61 -20.52 -20.73
N GLY A 649 -5.48 -19.67 -21.28
CA GLY A 649 -6.91 -19.96 -21.30
C GLY A 649 -7.84 -18.76 -21.48
N LEU A 650 -9.07 -18.91 -20.98
CA LEU A 650 -10.04 -17.84 -20.83
C LEU A 650 -9.92 -17.25 -19.43
N HIS A 651 -9.60 -15.98 -19.34
CA HIS A 651 -9.33 -15.26 -18.09
C HIS A 651 -10.59 -14.50 -17.69
N PHE A 652 -10.98 -14.65 -16.43
CA PHE A 652 -11.89 -13.75 -15.73
C PHE A 652 -11.04 -12.94 -14.76
N MET A 653 -10.77 -11.68 -15.09
CA MET A 653 -9.93 -10.80 -14.29
C MET A 653 -10.78 -9.79 -13.55
N LYS A 654 -10.58 -9.69 -12.24
CA LYS A 654 -11.19 -8.69 -11.38
C LYS A 654 -10.17 -7.63 -11.00
N ILE A 655 -10.60 -6.38 -11.03
CA ILE A 655 -9.86 -5.26 -10.44
C ILE A 655 -10.17 -5.24 -8.94
N ASP A 656 -9.16 -5.55 -8.15
CA ASP A 656 -9.27 -5.60 -6.70
C ASP A 656 -9.47 -4.18 -6.17
N GLY A 657 -10.39 -3.98 -5.23
CA GLY A 657 -10.75 -2.65 -4.70
C GLY A 657 -11.36 -1.70 -5.74
N TYR A 658 -11.90 -2.19 -6.86
CA TYR A 658 -12.43 -1.35 -7.95
C TYR A 658 -13.46 -0.31 -7.51
N SER A 659 -14.33 -0.63 -6.57
CA SER A 659 -15.31 0.31 -6.02
C SER A 659 -14.64 1.52 -5.34
N LEU A 660 -13.51 1.32 -4.66
CA LEU A 660 -12.72 2.40 -4.04
C LEU A 660 -11.99 3.22 -5.11
N LEU A 661 -11.48 2.56 -6.15
CA LEU A 661 -10.85 3.23 -7.29
C LEU A 661 -11.84 4.05 -8.14
N ASN A 662 -13.12 3.68 -8.13
CA ASN A 662 -14.18 4.33 -8.90
C ASN A 662 -15.03 5.31 -8.08
N GLN A 663 -14.69 5.55 -6.81
CA GLN A 663 -15.35 6.58 -6.01
C GLN A 663 -14.86 7.97 -6.42
N ASN A 664 -15.80 8.89 -6.67
CA ASN A 664 -15.50 10.31 -6.85
C ASN A 664 -15.30 10.91 -5.45
N ASP A 665 -14.07 11.34 -5.15
CA ASP A 665 -13.59 11.98 -3.92
C ASP A 665 -14.69 12.39 -2.92
N THR A 666 -14.90 11.55 -1.90
CA THR A 666 -15.69 11.97 -0.74
C THR A 666 -14.78 12.78 0.18
N THR A 667 -15.00 14.09 0.21
CA THR A 667 -14.41 15.05 1.14
C THR A 667 -14.23 14.47 2.55
N THR A 668 -12.99 14.38 3.01
CA THR A 668 -12.64 14.12 4.41
C THR A 668 -13.20 15.24 5.29
N ASN A 669 -14.08 14.88 6.22
CA ASN A 669 -14.48 15.76 7.31
C ASN A 669 -13.25 16.10 8.16
N GLU A 670 -13.01 17.40 8.35
CA GLU A 670 -12.02 17.95 9.29
C GLU A 670 -12.42 17.59 10.73
N SER A 671 -12.05 16.39 11.20
CA SER A 671 -11.95 16.13 12.63
C SER A 671 -10.54 16.51 13.12
N ASN A 672 -10.44 16.90 14.40
CA ASN A 672 -9.17 17.35 15.00
C ASN A 672 -8.06 16.28 14.82
N LYS A 673 -6.97 16.65 14.13
CA LYS A 673 -5.82 15.78 13.78
C LYS A 673 -5.20 15.01 14.96
N ILE A 674 -5.22 15.59 16.17
CA ILE A 674 -4.72 14.96 17.42
C ILE A 674 -5.51 13.69 17.79
N ASP A 675 -6.81 13.66 17.47
CA ASP A 675 -7.67 12.49 17.74
C ASP A 675 -7.36 11.33 16.77
N GLN A 676 -7.05 11.65 15.51
CA GLN A 676 -6.76 10.66 14.47
C GLN A 676 -5.45 9.89 14.70
N ASP A 677 -4.37 10.59 15.10
CA ASP A 677 -3.10 9.91 15.41
C ASP A 677 -3.24 8.97 16.62
N LYS A 678 -4.02 9.35 17.64
CA LYS A 678 -4.31 8.47 18.77
C LYS A 678 -5.12 7.25 18.34
N GLN A 679 -6.17 7.45 17.54
CA GLN A 679 -7.02 6.37 17.01
C GLN A 679 -6.21 5.38 16.15
N GLN A 680 -5.35 5.88 15.26
CA GLN A 680 -4.46 5.05 14.44
C GLN A 680 -3.53 4.17 15.28
N SER A 681 -2.99 4.70 16.40
CA SER A 681 -2.09 3.95 17.28
C SER A 681 -2.80 2.76 17.90
N ILE A 682 -3.99 3.04 18.43
CA ILE A 682 -4.80 2.04 19.12
C ILE A 682 -5.28 1.00 18.11
N ALA A 683 -5.75 1.41 16.94
CA ALA A 683 -6.17 0.51 15.87
C ALA A 683 -5.03 -0.42 15.41
N TYR A 684 -3.81 0.11 15.24
CA TYR A 684 -2.64 -0.70 14.87
C TYR A 684 -2.28 -1.72 15.93
N ASP A 685 -2.28 -1.31 17.20
CA ASP A 685 -1.97 -2.23 18.29
C ASP A 685 -3.05 -3.29 18.44
N LEU A 686 -4.33 -2.94 18.25
CA LEU A 686 -5.42 -3.91 18.20
C LEU A 686 -5.22 -4.90 17.05
N LEU A 687 -4.91 -4.44 15.84
CA LEU A 687 -4.59 -5.29 14.69
C LEU A 687 -3.44 -6.26 15.01
N SER A 688 -2.33 -5.75 15.57
CA SER A 688 -1.15 -6.55 15.89
C SER A 688 -1.40 -7.65 16.93
N ASN A 689 -2.41 -7.47 17.79
CA ASN A 689 -2.80 -8.44 18.81
C ASN A 689 -4.08 -9.21 18.45
N THR A 690 -4.61 -9.01 17.25
CA THR A 690 -5.78 -9.74 16.74
C THR A 690 -5.35 -11.08 16.15
N LYS A 691 -6.16 -12.14 16.38
CA LYS A 691 -6.71 -12.90 15.26
C LYS A 691 -5.99 -12.87 13.90
N LYS A 692 -4.90 -13.59 13.60
CA LYS A 692 -4.27 -13.49 12.27
C LYS A 692 -5.25 -13.71 11.10
N GLU A 693 -6.16 -14.67 11.25
CA GLU A 693 -7.27 -14.95 10.33
C GLU A 693 -8.33 -13.83 10.21
N LEU A 694 -8.40 -12.89 11.16
CA LEU A 694 -9.35 -11.77 11.17
C LEU A 694 -8.74 -10.45 10.65
N ILE A 695 -7.40 -10.35 10.60
CA ILE A 695 -6.68 -9.15 10.13
C ILE A 695 -7.16 -8.68 8.73
N PRO A 696 -7.30 -9.55 7.71
CA PRO A 696 -7.71 -9.12 6.38
C PRO A 696 -9.09 -8.44 6.37
N TYR A 697 -10.03 -8.96 7.15
CA TYR A 697 -11.40 -8.45 7.23
C TYR A 697 -11.49 -7.12 8.01
N LEU A 698 -10.58 -6.88 8.98
CA LEU A 698 -10.49 -5.59 9.69
C LEU A 698 -9.93 -4.47 8.80
N LEU A 699 -9.02 -4.82 7.89
CA LEU A 699 -8.37 -3.89 6.96
C LEU A 699 -9.10 -3.74 5.62
N ASN A 700 -10.01 -4.66 5.31
CA ASN A 700 -10.89 -4.62 4.15
C ASN A 700 -12.36 -4.75 4.60
N PRO A 701 -12.90 -3.81 5.40
CA PRO A 701 -14.27 -3.86 5.84
C PRO A 701 -15.23 -3.51 4.69
N LYS A 702 -16.51 -3.83 4.92
CA LYS A 702 -17.63 -3.64 4.00
C LYS A 702 -17.47 -2.45 3.06
N LEU A 703 -17.45 -2.74 1.76
CA LEU A 703 -17.76 -1.77 0.74
C LEU A 703 -19.25 -1.49 0.87
N ASN A 704 -19.62 -0.37 1.49
CA ASN A 704 -21.02 -0.02 1.72
C ASN A 704 -21.82 -0.05 0.40
N SER A 705 -22.57 -1.11 0.14
CA SER A 705 -23.84 -1.00 -0.56
C SER A 705 -24.86 -0.57 0.49
N SER A 706 -25.62 0.48 0.20
CA SER A 706 -26.60 1.14 1.06
C SER A 706 -27.82 0.29 1.49
N GLU A 707 -27.66 -1.01 1.72
CA GLU A 707 -28.74 -1.92 2.09
C GLU A 707 -28.56 -2.40 3.53
N SER A 708 -29.58 -2.10 4.33
CA SER A 708 -29.67 -2.46 5.75
C SER A 708 -29.46 -3.96 5.95
N PRO A 709 -28.78 -4.38 7.04
CA PRO A 709 -28.59 -5.79 7.33
C PRO A 709 -29.93 -6.45 7.67
N VAL A 710 -30.30 -7.49 6.92
CA VAL A 710 -31.38 -8.42 7.26
C VAL A 710 -30.86 -9.34 8.36
N GLN A 711 -31.70 -9.61 9.36
CA GLN A 711 -31.38 -10.53 10.46
C GLN A 711 -31.39 -12.00 9.98
N PRO A 712 -30.44 -12.83 10.45
CA PRO A 712 -30.64 -14.27 10.52
C PRO A 712 -30.79 -14.75 11.97
N GLU A 713 -31.93 -15.40 12.27
CA GLU A 713 -32.06 -16.30 13.41
C GLU A 713 -31.34 -17.62 13.10
N SER A 714 -30.24 -17.93 13.80
CA SER A 714 -29.78 -19.31 13.97
C SER A 714 -28.72 -19.41 15.08
N LYS A 715 -28.92 -20.37 15.99
CA LYS A 715 -28.03 -20.72 17.10
C LYS A 715 -26.86 -21.55 16.59
N ILE A 716 -25.62 -21.17 16.92
CA ILE A 716 -24.50 -22.11 16.95
C ILE A 716 -23.75 -21.94 18.27
N SER A 717 -23.77 -23.01 19.06
CA SER A 717 -23.02 -23.21 20.29
C SER A 717 -21.53 -23.32 19.99
N ALA A 718 -20.75 -22.39 20.55
CA ALA A 718 -19.30 -22.44 20.58
C ALA A 718 -18.85 -23.49 21.60
N ASP A 719 -18.44 -24.67 21.13
CA ASP A 719 -17.63 -25.57 21.95
C ASP A 719 -16.16 -25.12 21.83
N GLU A 720 -15.65 -24.56 22.92
CA GLU A 720 -14.23 -24.30 23.12
C GLU A 720 -13.52 -25.62 23.40
N THR A 721 -12.61 -26.05 22.52
CA THR A 721 -11.23 -26.47 22.89
C THR A 721 -10.50 -27.07 21.69
N GLY A 722 -9.27 -26.61 21.49
CA GLY A 722 -8.27 -27.33 20.70
C GLY A 722 -8.10 -26.82 19.27
N GLY A 723 -6.89 -26.36 18.95
CA GLY A 723 -6.47 -26.19 17.57
C GLY A 723 -6.70 -27.50 16.83
N SER A 724 -7.61 -27.48 15.87
CA SER A 724 -7.89 -28.59 14.99
C SER A 724 -8.18 -28.01 13.63
N THR A 725 -7.49 -28.57 12.64
CA THR A 725 -7.73 -28.43 11.21
C THR A 725 -9.17 -28.86 10.90
N SER A 726 -10.14 -27.96 11.11
CA SER A 726 -11.52 -28.22 10.74
C SER A 726 -11.61 -28.24 9.22
N LYS A 727 -11.93 -29.41 8.66
CA LYS A 727 -12.35 -29.54 7.26
C LYS A 727 -13.47 -28.52 7.02
N VAL A 728 -13.30 -27.67 6.03
CA VAL A 728 -14.35 -26.76 5.55
C VAL A 728 -15.57 -27.62 5.19
N GLU A 729 -16.70 -27.42 5.88
CA GLU A 729 -17.93 -28.10 5.53
C GLU A 729 -18.45 -27.52 4.19
N PRO A 730 -18.75 -28.37 3.18
CA PRO A 730 -19.22 -27.89 1.89
C PRO A 730 -20.52 -27.09 2.02
N GLY A 731 -20.57 -25.91 1.41
CA GLY A 731 -21.78 -25.08 1.31
C GLY A 731 -22.02 -24.04 2.43
N ILE A 732 -21.14 -23.90 3.42
CA ILE A 732 -21.22 -22.83 4.43
C ILE A 732 -20.26 -21.69 4.06
N ASN A 733 -20.72 -20.45 4.17
CA ASN A 733 -19.89 -19.27 3.94
C ASN A 733 -19.19 -18.83 5.25
N ASN A 734 -17.97 -19.33 5.48
CA ASN A 734 -17.18 -18.97 6.66
C ASN A 734 -16.77 -17.49 6.71
N ASP A 735 -16.69 -16.80 5.57
CA ASP A 735 -16.33 -15.37 5.50
C ASP A 735 -17.40 -14.50 6.20
N LEU A 736 -18.68 -14.83 6.05
CA LEU A 736 -19.79 -14.14 6.73
C LEU A 736 -19.66 -14.25 8.25
N ASP A 737 -19.23 -15.40 8.77
CA ASP A 737 -19.06 -15.60 10.20
C ASP A 737 -17.85 -14.85 10.75
N LYS A 738 -16.72 -14.83 10.02
CA LYS A 738 -15.56 -13.98 10.36
C LYS A 738 -15.95 -12.51 10.39
N GLN A 739 -16.79 -12.07 9.45
CA GLN A 739 -17.29 -10.71 9.44
C GLN A 739 -18.25 -10.41 10.59
N LYS A 740 -19.18 -11.32 10.92
CA LYS A 740 -20.09 -11.13 12.07
C LYS A 740 -19.29 -10.91 13.36
N ILE A 741 -18.19 -11.64 13.53
CA ILE A 741 -17.24 -11.43 14.63
C ILE A 741 -16.73 -9.97 14.59
N ILE A 742 -16.26 -9.50 13.44
CA ILE A 742 -15.67 -8.15 13.30
C ILE A 742 -16.68 -7.01 13.46
N ASN A 743 -17.90 -7.18 12.98
CA ASN A 743 -18.98 -6.21 13.20
C ASN A 743 -19.22 -5.96 14.70
N ASN A 744 -18.89 -6.94 15.53
CA ASN A 744 -18.99 -6.86 16.98
C ASN A 744 -17.63 -6.60 17.68
N MET A 745 -16.53 -6.49 16.93
CA MET A 745 -15.20 -6.12 17.43
C MET A 745 -14.99 -4.61 17.26
N GLY A 746 -15.38 -3.77 18.23
CA GLY A 746 -15.23 -2.32 18.10
C GLY A 746 -14.83 -1.61 19.39
N THR A 747 -14.13 -0.48 19.21
CA THR A 747 -13.88 0.54 20.24
C THR A 747 -14.85 1.72 20.04
N ASP A 748 -14.78 2.74 20.89
CA ASP A 748 -15.54 4.00 20.74
C ASP A 748 -15.42 4.64 19.35
N PHE A 749 -14.27 4.53 18.69
CA PHE A 749 -14.03 5.07 17.35
C PHE A 749 -14.42 4.11 16.22
N GLY A 750 -14.99 2.93 16.52
CA GLY A 750 -15.53 1.98 15.56
C GLY A 750 -14.64 0.75 15.31
N ASN A 751 -14.94 0.04 14.23
CA ASN A 751 -14.31 -1.21 13.81
C ASN A 751 -13.82 -1.21 12.35
N ASP A 752 -14.07 -0.12 11.63
CA ASP A 752 -13.56 0.10 10.27
C ASP A 752 -12.13 0.64 10.34
N TYR A 753 -11.19 -0.27 10.60
CA TYR A 753 -9.77 0.12 10.72
C TYR A 753 -9.18 0.57 9.38
N SER A 754 -9.81 0.25 8.25
CA SER A 754 -9.37 0.72 6.93
C SER A 754 -9.45 2.24 6.75
N LYS A 755 -10.32 2.92 7.51
CA LYS A 755 -10.42 4.39 7.53
C LYS A 755 -9.53 5.06 8.58
N VAL A 756 -9.09 4.29 9.58
CA VAL A 756 -8.30 4.79 10.72
C VAL A 756 -6.80 4.59 10.48
N ILE A 757 -6.41 3.46 9.88
CA ILE A 757 -5.02 3.17 9.51
C ILE A 757 -4.67 3.90 8.22
N ASN A 758 -3.52 4.59 8.24
CA ASN A 758 -3.03 5.46 7.17
C ASN A 758 -4.08 6.50 6.76
N TYR A 759 -4.83 7.04 7.72
CA TYR A 759 -5.90 8.02 7.49
C TYR A 759 -5.43 9.30 6.76
N SER A 760 -4.13 9.60 6.80
CA SER A 760 -3.52 10.73 6.10
C SER A 760 -3.52 10.57 4.57
N ILE A 761 -3.73 9.35 4.06
CA ILE A 761 -3.92 9.05 2.64
C ILE A 761 -5.38 9.34 2.29
N THR A 762 -5.59 10.34 1.42
CA THR A 762 -6.93 10.81 1.05
C THR A 762 -7.59 9.96 -0.01
N ASN A 763 -6.81 9.35 -0.90
CA ASN A 763 -7.36 8.47 -1.92
C ASN A 763 -7.66 7.10 -1.29
N ASP A 764 -8.93 6.70 -1.30
CA ASP A 764 -9.38 5.48 -0.62
C ASP A 764 -8.79 4.20 -1.26
N TYR A 765 -8.53 4.22 -2.57
CA TYR A 765 -7.87 3.10 -3.25
C TYR A 765 -6.39 3.01 -2.89
N GLU A 766 -5.68 4.13 -2.88
CA GLU A 766 -4.29 4.20 -2.42
C GLU A 766 -4.19 3.69 -0.97
N ARG A 767 -5.09 4.14 -0.09
CA ARG A 767 -5.14 3.69 1.30
C ARG A 767 -5.42 2.19 1.40
N PHE A 768 -6.28 1.64 0.55
CA PHE A 768 -6.49 0.19 0.43
C PHE A 768 -5.21 -0.55 0.03
N LEU A 769 -4.42 -0.05 -0.92
CA LEU A 769 -3.15 -0.68 -1.32
C LEU A 769 -2.13 -0.66 -0.16
N VAL A 770 -2.02 0.47 0.54
CA VAL A 770 -1.11 0.60 1.69
C VAL A 770 -1.56 -0.28 2.87
N ASN A 771 -2.86 -0.29 3.20
CA ASN A 771 -3.38 -1.06 4.32
C ASN A 771 -3.25 -2.58 4.10
N ASN A 772 -3.31 -3.06 2.86
CA ASN A 772 -3.01 -4.47 2.58
C ASN A 772 -1.51 -4.81 2.71
N THR A 773 -0.63 -3.83 2.52
CA THR A 773 0.79 -3.98 2.88
C THR A 773 0.99 -4.07 4.40
N VAL A 774 0.22 -3.30 5.17
CA VAL A 774 0.18 -3.44 6.65
C VAL A 774 -0.26 -4.86 7.04
N ALA A 775 -1.33 -5.38 6.42
CA ALA A 775 -1.81 -6.75 6.65
C ALA A 775 -0.71 -7.79 6.41
N LYS A 776 -0.01 -7.67 5.29
CA LYS A 776 1.12 -8.54 4.91
C LYS A 776 2.26 -8.48 5.92
N GLY A 777 2.55 -7.31 6.48
CA GLY A 777 3.53 -7.16 7.56
C GLY A 777 3.19 -7.97 8.82
N PHE A 778 1.92 -8.01 9.21
CA PHE A 778 1.45 -8.82 10.34
C PHE A 778 1.36 -10.33 10.01
N LEU A 779 1.20 -10.67 8.74
CA LEU A 779 1.04 -12.03 8.23
C LEU A 779 2.31 -12.50 7.48
N SER A 780 3.45 -12.44 8.18
CA SER A 780 4.78 -12.58 7.55
C SER A 780 5.30 -14.01 7.44
N SER A 781 4.82 -14.98 8.23
CA SER A 781 5.21 -16.39 8.08
C SER A 781 4.43 -17.07 6.92
N ASP A 782 4.98 -18.13 6.35
CA ASP A 782 4.37 -18.80 5.19
C ASP A 782 2.98 -19.37 5.49
N ASP A 783 2.75 -19.86 6.72
CA ASP A 783 1.43 -20.30 7.18
C ASP A 783 0.46 -19.12 7.35
N ASP A 784 0.96 -17.96 7.79
CA ASP A 784 0.13 -16.77 8.00
C ASP A 784 -0.33 -16.15 6.68
N LYS A 785 0.54 -16.16 5.66
CA LYS A 785 0.25 -15.62 4.32
C LYS A 785 -0.96 -16.28 3.67
N LEU A 786 -1.31 -17.51 4.09
CA LEU A 786 -2.53 -18.18 3.63
C LEU A 786 -3.81 -17.43 4.03
N ASN A 787 -3.75 -16.60 5.07
CA ASN A 787 -4.88 -15.79 5.51
C ASN A 787 -5.02 -14.48 4.71
N LEU A 788 -4.01 -14.05 3.97
CA LEU A 788 -4.08 -12.79 3.22
C LEU A 788 -5.16 -12.87 2.14
N PHE A 789 -5.98 -11.83 2.06
CA PHE A 789 -6.80 -11.59 0.87
C PHE A 789 -5.86 -11.22 -0.27
N TYR A 790 -5.08 -10.16 -0.11
CA TYR A 790 -4.21 -9.62 -1.15
C TYR A 790 -2.74 -9.76 -0.76
N ASN A 791 -1.87 -10.12 -1.71
CA ASN A 791 -0.45 -10.43 -1.45
C ASN A 791 0.53 -9.39 -2.04
N PHE A 792 0.05 -8.31 -2.64
CA PHE A 792 0.89 -7.24 -3.16
C PHE A 792 1.53 -6.39 -2.04
N ASP A 793 2.52 -5.56 -2.39
CA ASP A 793 3.25 -4.70 -1.44
C ASP A 793 3.66 -3.37 -2.10
N ILE A 794 2.80 -2.36 -1.98
CA ILE A 794 3.04 -1.04 -2.61
C ILE A 794 4.20 -0.31 -1.93
N ILE A 795 4.47 -0.56 -0.65
CA ILE A 795 5.57 0.09 0.07
C ILE A 795 6.91 -0.44 -0.44
N ALA A 796 7.04 -1.75 -0.66
CA ALA A 796 8.22 -2.36 -1.26
C ALA A 796 8.43 -1.88 -2.70
N ASP A 797 7.36 -1.79 -3.50
CA ASP A 797 7.43 -1.30 -4.88
C ASP A 797 7.87 0.17 -4.92
N ALA A 798 7.26 1.05 -4.11
CA ALA A 798 7.66 2.45 -4.01
C ALA A 798 9.08 2.61 -3.46
N LYS A 799 9.49 1.78 -2.49
CA LYS A 799 10.87 1.72 -2.00
C LYS A 799 11.85 1.35 -3.11
N ALA A 800 11.53 0.38 -3.97
CA ALA A 800 12.39 0.02 -5.09
C ALA A 800 12.64 1.19 -6.05
N THR A 801 11.64 2.09 -6.22
CA THR A 801 11.80 3.32 -7.02
C THR A 801 12.67 4.40 -6.39
N THR A 802 13.08 4.24 -5.12
CA THR A 802 13.93 5.22 -4.40
C THR A 802 15.29 4.66 -3.97
N SER A 803 15.49 3.33 -4.05
CA SER A 803 16.62 2.64 -3.39
C SER A 803 17.49 1.77 -4.30
N THR A 804 17.20 1.65 -5.60
CA THR A 804 18.03 0.81 -6.48
C THR A 804 19.40 1.43 -6.75
N SER A 805 20.47 0.67 -6.58
CA SER A 805 21.85 1.13 -6.82
C SER A 805 22.19 1.26 -8.31
N GLU A 806 21.29 0.84 -9.20
CA GLU A 806 21.57 0.65 -10.63
C GLU A 806 21.41 1.90 -11.49
N ASN A 807 20.69 2.93 -11.01
CA ASN A 807 20.42 4.12 -11.82
C ASN A 807 20.16 5.38 -10.98
N PHE A 808 21.12 5.69 -10.12
CA PHE A 808 21.02 6.63 -9.00
C PHE A 808 20.61 8.08 -9.43
N GLY A 809 20.79 8.45 -10.72
CA GLY A 809 20.42 9.74 -11.29
C GLY A 809 18.92 9.89 -11.60
N LEU A 810 18.24 8.78 -11.89
CA LEU A 810 16.78 8.73 -12.05
C LEU A 810 16.07 8.58 -10.69
N LEU A 811 16.78 8.02 -9.70
CA LEU A 811 16.22 7.55 -8.43
C LEU A 811 16.26 8.56 -7.28
N SER A 812 16.95 9.69 -7.45
CA SER A 812 17.05 10.74 -6.43
C SER A 812 16.15 11.94 -6.73
N GLN A 813 15.42 11.90 -7.85
CA GLN A 813 14.52 12.98 -8.27
C GLN A 813 13.35 13.21 -7.30
N TRP A 814 12.91 12.15 -6.61
CA TRP A 814 11.90 12.28 -5.57
C TRP A 814 12.30 13.29 -4.50
N LEU A 815 13.60 13.46 -4.21
CA LEU A 815 14.08 14.41 -3.20
C LEU A 815 13.85 15.86 -3.64
N TRP A 816 14.08 16.15 -4.93
CA TRP A 816 13.80 17.46 -5.51
C TRP A 816 12.31 17.75 -5.49
N ILE A 817 11.48 16.80 -5.93
CA ILE A 817 10.02 16.94 -5.95
C ILE A 817 9.48 17.06 -4.51
N TYR A 818 10.04 16.29 -3.57
CA TYR A 818 9.69 16.39 -2.15
C TYR A 818 9.96 17.79 -1.61
N LEU A 819 11.14 18.35 -1.88
CA LEU A 819 11.47 19.71 -1.45
C LEU A 819 10.65 20.77 -2.18
N ASP A 820 10.32 20.58 -3.46
CA ASP A 820 9.42 21.47 -4.19
C ASP A 820 8.04 21.55 -3.52
N GLN A 821 7.52 20.41 -3.07
CA GLN A 821 6.26 20.32 -2.33
C GLN A 821 6.38 20.92 -0.92
N VAL A 822 7.45 20.58 -0.19
CA VAL A 822 7.63 21.03 1.20
C VAL A 822 7.85 22.54 1.30
N LEU A 823 8.64 23.09 0.38
CA LEU A 823 8.96 24.52 0.30
C LEU A 823 7.93 25.31 -0.52
N LYS A 824 6.93 24.63 -1.10
CA LYS A 824 5.83 25.22 -1.89
C LYS A 824 6.34 26.09 -3.05
N THR A 825 7.40 25.65 -3.72
CA THR A 825 7.92 26.31 -4.93
C THR A 825 7.09 25.96 -6.18
N ASN A 826 6.36 24.85 -6.15
CA ASN A 826 5.32 24.48 -7.12
C ASN A 826 5.81 24.45 -8.57
N GLY A 827 6.89 23.71 -8.84
CA GLY A 827 7.49 23.57 -10.17
C GLY A 827 8.33 24.77 -10.62
N LYS A 828 8.51 25.79 -9.77
CA LYS A 828 9.45 26.91 -10.02
C LYS A 828 10.85 26.50 -9.59
N TYR A 829 11.47 25.65 -10.41
CA TYR A 829 12.77 25.06 -10.10
C TYR A 829 13.90 26.07 -10.01
N ASP A 830 13.77 27.24 -10.64
CA ASP A 830 14.67 28.38 -10.44
C ASP A 830 14.62 28.93 -9.02
N GLN A 831 13.41 29.04 -8.45
CA GLN A 831 13.22 29.48 -7.07
C GLN A 831 13.73 28.43 -6.09
N LEU A 832 13.43 27.16 -6.32
CA LEU A 832 13.89 26.06 -5.49
C LEU A 832 15.42 25.95 -5.49
N PHE A 833 16.04 26.01 -6.68
CA PHE A 833 17.50 26.02 -6.80
C PHE A 833 18.11 27.22 -6.06
N GLY A 834 17.51 28.41 -6.22
CA GLY A 834 17.92 29.64 -5.54
C GLY A 834 17.80 29.63 -4.01
N MET A 835 17.07 28.68 -3.42
CA MET A 835 17.01 28.49 -1.97
C MET A 835 18.25 27.79 -1.40
N PHE A 836 18.98 27.04 -2.23
CA PHE A 836 20.16 26.26 -1.80
C PHE A 836 21.47 26.73 -2.43
N PHE A 837 21.41 27.35 -3.61
CA PHE A 837 22.56 27.80 -4.38
C PHE A 837 22.36 29.23 -4.89
N GLU A 838 23.44 29.99 -5.02
CA GLU A 838 23.38 31.37 -5.52
C GLU A 838 23.01 31.39 -7.00
N THR A 839 22.04 32.19 -7.43
CA THR A 839 21.60 32.22 -8.84
C THR A 839 22.03 33.49 -9.59
N THR A 840 22.45 34.52 -8.86
CA THR A 840 22.84 35.84 -9.39
C THR A 840 23.92 36.45 -8.50
N GLY A 841 24.90 37.15 -9.07
CA GLY A 841 25.93 37.82 -8.27
C GLY A 841 27.25 38.02 -9.03
N GLU A 842 28.22 38.65 -8.36
CA GLU A 842 29.58 38.79 -8.87
C GLU A 842 30.28 37.42 -8.83
N GLY A 843 30.68 36.87 -9.99
CA GLY A 843 31.27 35.53 -10.11
C GLY A 843 30.29 34.41 -10.52
N VAL A 844 28.99 34.69 -10.64
CA VAL A 844 27.99 33.71 -11.07
C VAL A 844 27.70 33.85 -12.57
N ASP A 845 27.89 32.78 -13.35
CA ASP A 845 27.44 32.72 -14.74
C ASP A 845 25.93 32.40 -14.80
N GLU A 846 25.09 33.44 -14.74
CA GLU A 846 23.62 33.33 -14.77
C GLU A 846 23.10 32.48 -15.93
N LYS A 847 23.80 32.48 -17.07
CA LYS A 847 23.39 31.70 -18.25
C LYS A 847 23.65 30.22 -18.03
N ALA A 848 24.81 29.86 -17.50
CA ALA A 848 25.14 28.48 -17.21
C ALA A 848 24.25 27.92 -16.07
N VAL A 849 23.90 28.74 -15.06
CA VAL A 849 22.89 28.38 -14.04
C VAL A 849 21.56 28.02 -14.68
N TYR A 850 21.09 28.85 -15.60
CA TYR A 850 19.85 28.60 -16.32
C TYR A 850 19.89 27.32 -17.17
N GLU A 851 21.01 27.06 -17.86
CA GLU A 851 21.22 25.81 -18.63
C GLU A 851 21.18 24.58 -17.72
N LEU A 852 21.84 24.62 -16.55
CA LEU A 852 21.81 23.52 -15.56
C LEU A 852 20.40 23.28 -15.01
N ILE A 853 19.67 24.32 -14.64
CA ILE A 853 18.28 24.21 -14.15
C ILE A 853 17.38 23.57 -15.22
N ASN A 854 17.52 23.97 -16.49
CA ASN A 854 16.75 23.35 -17.58
C ASN A 854 17.09 21.88 -17.76
N VAL A 855 18.36 21.47 -17.62
CA VAL A 855 18.74 20.05 -17.69
C VAL A 855 18.12 19.27 -16.53
N ILE A 856 18.16 19.79 -15.31
CA ILE A 856 17.50 19.18 -14.14
C ILE A 856 15.99 19.04 -14.42
N LYS A 857 15.37 20.09 -14.94
CA LYS A 857 13.95 20.12 -15.31
C LYS A 857 13.60 19.07 -16.37
N ASP A 858 14.28 19.08 -17.50
CA ASP A 858 14.00 18.18 -18.64
C ASP A 858 14.16 16.71 -18.22
N GLN A 859 15.17 16.40 -17.39
CA GLN A 859 15.37 15.07 -16.85
C GLN A 859 14.27 14.67 -15.85
N GLN A 860 13.74 15.62 -15.07
CA GLN A 860 12.60 15.37 -14.18
C GLN A 860 11.33 15.10 -14.98
N GLU A 861 11.01 15.93 -15.97
CA GLU A 861 9.85 15.74 -16.84
C GLU A 861 9.93 14.41 -17.60
N THR A 862 11.12 14.04 -18.08
CA THR A 862 11.36 12.76 -18.78
C THR A 862 11.06 11.56 -17.88
N VAL A 863 11.49 11.57 -16.62
CA VAL A 863 11.27 10.45 -15.69
C VAL A 863 9.82 10.37 -15.22
N VAL A 864 9.21 11.50 -14.90
CA VAL A 864 7.80 11.56 -14.51
C VAL A 864 6.91 11.08 -15.67
N GLY A 865 7.26 11.43 -16.92
CA GLY A 865 6.56 10.99 -18.13
C GLY A 865 6.95 9.59 -18.65
N ALA A 866 8.02 8.98 -18.12
CA ALA A 866 8.54 7.72 -18.63
C ALA A 866 7.53 6.56 -18.58
N PRO A 867 6.77 6.35 -17.49
CA PRO A 867 5.80 5.24 -17.44
C PRO A 867 4.74 5.33 -18.53
N VAL A 868 4.19 6.52 -18.77
CA VAL A 868 3.17 6.74 -19.80
C VAL A 868 3.77 6.59 -21.20
N THR A 869 5.00 7.06 -21.40
CA THR A 869 5.72 6.91 -22.68
C THR A 869 5.99 5.43 -22.99
N SER A 870 6.52 4.69 -22.01
CA SER A 870 6.76 3.24 -22.13
C SER A 870 5.47 2.47 -22.39
N PHE A 871 4.39 2.84 -21.70
CA PHE A 871 3.06 2.25 -21.94
C PHE A 871 2.60 2.47 -23.38
N THR A 872 2.69 3.70 -23.89
CA THR A 872 2.23 4.07 -25.24
C THR A 872 3.06 3.36 -26.32
N LEU A 873 4.39 3.36 -26.18
CA LEU A 873 5.29 2.65 -27.10
C LEU A 873 5.05 1.14 -27.08
N GLY A 874 4.85 0.57 -25.89
CA GLY A 874 4.53 -0.85 -25.73
C GLY A 874 3.19 -1.21 -26.37
N ASN A 875 2.18 -0.36 -26.24
CA ASN A 875 0.85 -0.58 -26.81
C ASN A 875 0.91 -0.57 -28.35
N ASN A 876 1.59 0.42 -28.92
CA ASN A 876 1.81 0.50 -30.37
C ASN A 876 2.59 -0.72 -30.89
N THR A 877 3.67 -1.11 -30.22
CA THR A 877 4.49 -2.28 -30.61
C THR A 877 3.69 -3.58 -30.56
N TRP A 878 2.83 -3.73 -29.54
CA TRP A 878 1.97 -4.89 -29.43
C TRP A 878 0.91 -4.92 -30.54
N ASN A 879 0.26 -3.79 -30.85
CA ASN A 879 -0.70 -3.68 -31.94
C ASN A 879 -0.06 -4.01 -33.30
N GLU A 880 1.15 -3.51 -33.57
CA GLU A 880 1.94 -3.88 -34.76
C GLU A 880 2.22 -5.38 -34.81
N THR A 881 2.56 -5.99 -33.67
CA THR A 881 2.83 -7.43 -33.58
C THR A 881 1.59 -8.27 -33.87
N VAL A 882 0.42 -7.85 -33.38
CA VAL A 882 -0.87 -8.51 -33.68
C VAL A 882 -1.15 -8.47 -35.18
N GLU A 883 -0.98 -7.32 -35.84
CA GLU A 883 -1.19 -7.18 -37.28
C GLU A 883 -0.21 -8.03 -38.10
N VAL A 884 1.07 -8.04 -37.74
CA VAL A 884 2.10 -8.87 -38.40
C VAL A 884 1.78 -10.36 -38.25
N ASN A 885 1.36 -10.78 -37.06
CA ASN A 885 0.97 -12.16 -36.80
C ASN A 885 -0.26 -12.56 -37.62
N TYR A 886 -1.31 -11.75 -37.65
CA TYR A 886 -2.49 -11.99 -38.50
C TYR A 886 -2.10 -12.21 -39.96
N ASN A 887 -1.32 -11.28 -40.53
CA ASN A 887 -0.90 -11.33 -41.93
C ASN A 887 -0.05 -12.57 -42.26
N LYS A 888 0.72 -13.08 -41.29
CA LYS A 888 1.49 -14.31 -41.42
C LYS A 888 0.56 -15.53 -41.38
N GLN A 889 -0.27 -15.66 -40.34
CA GLN A 889 -1.15 -16.82 -40.16
C GLN A 889 -2.20 -16.94 -41.28
N TYR A 890 -2.70 -15.82 -41.78
CA TYR A 890 -3.66 -15.81 -42.89
C TYR A 890 -3.11 -16.46 -44.16
N LYS A 891 -1.79 -16.37 -44.39
CA LYS A 891 -1.09 -17.02 -45.51
C LYS A 891 -0.85 -18.51 -45.24
N ASP A 892 -0.53 -18.86 -44.00
CA ASP A 892 -0.15 -20.23 -43.61
C ASP A 892 -1.37 -21.18 -43.52
N LEU A 893 -2.53 -20.68 -43.10
CA LEU A 893 -3.75 -21.48 -42.98
C LEU A 893 -4.42 -21.74 -44.35
N LYS A 894 -4.82 -23.00 -44.57
CA LYS A 894 -5.32 -23.51 -45.86
C LYS A 894 -6.81 -23.34 -46.08
N THR A 895 -7.63 -23.34 -45.02
CA THR A 895 -9.09 -23.34 -45.12
C THR A 895 -9.65 -21.95 -44.82
N GLU A 896 -10.74 -21.59 -45.50
CA GLU A 896 -11.47 -20.34 -45.22
C GLU A 896 -12.07 -20.35 -43.81
N ILE A 897 -12.53 -21.50 -43.33
CA ILE A 897 -13.07 -21.68 -41.98
C ILE A 897 -12.02 -21.31 -40.92
N SER A 898 -10.82 -21.89 -40.97
CA SER A 898 -9.80 -21.62 -39.94
C SER A 898 -9.24 -20.20 -40.02
N ARG A 899 -9.28 -19.54 -41.19
CA ARG A 899 -8.90 -18.13 -41.32
C ARG A 899 -9.83 -17.16 -40.59
N LYS A 900 -11.10 -17.54 -40.36
CA LYS A 900 -12.05 -16.71 -39.60
C LYS A 900 -11.65 -16.54 -38.14
N PHE A 901 -10.95 -17.52 -37.59
CA PHE A 901 -10.59 -17.56 -36.17
C PHE A 901 -9.22 -16.95 -35.86
N ILE A 902 -8.52 -16.40 -36.85
CA ILE A 902 -7.24 -15.72 -36.63
C ILE A 902 -7.51 -14.37 -35.93
N PRO A 903 -6.90 -14.10 -34.78
CA PRO A 903 -6.99 -12.78 -34.16
C PRO A 903 -6.37 -11.71 -35.05
N LYS A 904 -7.07 -10.59 -35.26
CA LYS A 904 -6.61 -9.46 -36.07
C LYS A 904 -6.52 -8.15 -35.28
N ASN A 905 -7.40 -7.98 -34.30
CA ASN A 905 -7.58 -6.69 -33.64
C ASN A 905 -6.79 -6.63 -32.32
N GLY A 906 -5.95 -5.60 -32.19
CA GLY A 906 -5.33 -5.20 -30.93
C GLY A 906 -6.24 -4.26 -30.14
N LEU A 907 -5.65 -3.35 -29.35
CA LEU A 907 -6.36 -2.32 -28.59
C LEU A 907 -5.49 -1.07 -28.54
N GLU A 908 -5.94 0.00 -29.18
CA GLU A 908 -5.27 1.30 -29.13
C GLU A 908 -5.82 2.10 -27.95
N ILE A 909 -4.93 2.51 -27.03
CA ILE A 909 -5.34 3.25 -25.84
C ILE A 909 -4.90 4.71 -25.98
N SER A 910 -5.85 5.62 -25.75
CA SER A 910 -5.56 7.05 -25.79
C SER A 910 -4.62 7.48 -24.66
N TYR A 911 -3.49 8.07 -25.02
CA TYR A 911 -2.56 8.72 -24.10
C TYR A 911 -3.26 9.76 -23.22
N SER A 912 -4.12 10.61 -23.81
CA SER A 912 -4.80 11.67 -23.06
C SER A 912 -5.79 11.10 -22.05
N ALA A 913 -6.46 9.99 -22.38
CA ALA A 913 -7.38 9.32 -21.47
C ALA A 913 -6.67 8.80 -20.22
N ILE A 914 -5.42 8.32 -20.34
CA ILE A 914 -4.59 7.93 -19.20
C ILE A 914 -4.16 9.14 -18.38
N GLN A 915 -3.75 10.23 -19.01
CA GLN A 915 -3.20 11.41 -18.33
C GLN A 915 -4.28 12.23 -17.59
N GLU A 916 -5.47 12.38 -18.18
CA GLU A 916 -6.56 13.19 -17.63
C GLU A 916 -7.36 12.47 -16.54
N ASN A 917 -7.17 11.16 -16.40
CA ASN A 917 -7.90 10.31 -15.45
C ASN A 917 -7.68 10.77 -14.00
N THR A 918 -8.77 10.88 -13.24
CA THR A 918 -8.75 11.35 -11.85
C THR A 918 -8.56 10.24 -10.82
N LYS A 919 -8.69 8.96 -11.20
CA LYS A 919 -8.70 7.81 -10.29
C LYS A 919 -7.42 7.68 -9.45
N TRP A 920 -6.29 8.12 -10.00
CA TRP A 920 -4.99 8.05 -9.32
C TRP A 920 -4.54 9.37 -8.70
N LYS A 921 -5.39 10.40 -8.66
CA LYS A 921 -5.01 11.69 -8.07
C LYS A 921 -4.92 11.59 -6.55
N THR A 922 -3.92 12.26 -6.01
CA THR A 922 -3.66 12.39 -4.56
C THR A 922 -3.63 13.87 -4.18
N GLN A 923 -3.17 14.19 -2.97
CA GLN A 923 -2.94 15.56 -2.55
C GLN A 923 -1.85 16.26 -3.39
N LEU A 924 -0.93 15.53 -4.03
CA LEU A 924 0.08 16.09 -4.95
C LEU A 924 -0.56 16.75 -6.16
N SER A 925 -1.59 16.13 -6.73
CA SER A 925 -2.35 16.68 -7.86
C SER A 925 -3.11 17.99 -7.53
N ASN A 926 -3.42 18.23 -6.25
CA ASN A 926 -4.16 19.41 -5.81
C ASN A 926 -3.26 20.64 -5.56
N SER A 927 -1.93 20.47 -5.50
CA SER A 927 -0.99 21.52 -5.11
C SER A 927 -0.45 22.40 -6.25
N ASN A 928 -0.91 22.30 -7.52
CA ASN A 928 -1.09 23.46 -8.44
C ASN A 928 -1.51 23.12 -9.89
N LYS A 929 -2.33 24.01 -10.47
CA LYS A 929 -2.43 24.22 -11.93
C LYS A 929 -1.31 25.14 -12.40
N TYR A 930 -0.61 24.71 -13.43
CA TYR A 930 0.44 25.46 -14.13
C TYR A 930 -0.06 26.84 -14.59
N THR A 931 0.59 27.91 -14.14
CA THR A 931 0.51 29.23 -14.79
C THR A 931 1.93 29.68 -15.09
N TYR A 932 2.34 29.51 -16.35
CA TYR A 932 3.63 30.02 -16.82
C TYR A 932 3.55 31.53 -17.02
N LYS A 933 4.32 32.29 -16.24
CA LYS A 933 4.76 33.63 -16.62
C LYS A 933 6.22 33.54 -16.98
N ILE A 934 6.50 33.44 -18.28
CA ILE A 934 7.86 33.63 -18.79
C ILE A 934 8.18 35.12 -18.62
N SER A 935 9.29 35.42 -17.96
CA SER A 935 9.78 36.80 -17.83
C SER A 935 10.32 37.28 -19.17
N ASP A 936 9.87 38.44 -19.64
CA ASP A 936 10.36 39.10 -20.86
C ASP A 936 11.87 39.40 -20.81
N LYS A 937 12.50 39.37 -19.62
CA LYS A 937 13.95 39.58 -19.43
C LYS A 937 14.80 38.57 -20.22
N TYR A 938 14.32 37.35 -20.43
CA TYR A 938 15.07 36.30 -21.13
C TYR A 938 14.93 36.32 -22.66
N PHE A 939 14.04 37.17 -23.20
CA PHE A 939 13.86 37.36 -24.65
C PHE A 939 14.68 38.52 -25.23
N ASN A 940 15.40 39.29 -24.41
CA ASN A 940 16.09 40.51 -24.85
C ASN A 940 17.57 40.35 -25.20
N ASN A 941 18.08 39.12 -25.35
CA ASN A 941 19.39 38.94 -25.97
C ASN A 941 19.20 38.84 -27.48
N GLU A 942 19.50 39.96 -28.15
CA GLU A 942 19.64 40.08 -29.60
C GLU A 942 20.23 38.81 -30.21
N ILE A 943 19.49 38.22 -31.15
CA ILE A 943 20.03 37.26 -32.09
C ILE A 943 21.07 38.02 -32.93
N ILE A 944 22.32 38.06 -32.48
CA ILE A 944 23.44 38.45 -33.33
C ILE A 944 23.69 37.27 -34.28
N ILE A 945 23.02 37.32 -35.43
CA ILE A 945 23.39 36.52 -36.58
C ILE A 945 24.80 36.93 -36.96
N ASN A 946 25.75 36.02 -36.82
CA ASN A 946 27.13 36.24 -37.23
C ASN A 946 27.19 36.32 -38.78
N VAL A 947 27.11 37.53 -39.34
CA VAL A 947 27.12 37.82 -40.79
C VAL A 947 28.54 37.74 -41.40
N LEU A 948 29.47 37.04 -40.77
CA LEU A 948 30.83 36.86 -41.31
C LEU A 948 31.21 35.39 -41.41
N ASN A 949 30.50 34.66 -42.27
CA ASN A 949 31.09 33.55 -42.99
C ASN A 949 30.91 33.77 -44.49
N LYS A 950 32.01 34.14 -45.15
CA LYS A 950 32.21 33.86 -46.57
C LYS A 950 32.17 32.34 -46.73
N HIS A 951 31.05 31.79 -47.13
CA HIS A 951 31.03 30.74 -48.16
C HIS A 951 29.66 30.80 -48.85
N GLU A 952 29.72 31.16 -50.14
CA GLU A 952 28.61 31.22 -51.07
C GLU A 952 27.90 29.86 -51.15
N GLY A 953 26.58 29.88 -51.11
CA GLY A 953 25.74 28.70 -51.35
C GLY A 953 24.77 28.40 -50.21
N GLY A 954 23.91 29.37 -49.89
CA GLY A 954 22.87 29.22 -48.90
C GLY A 954 21.69 28.35 -49.38
N VAL A 955 21.27 27.49 -48.44
CA VAL A 955 19.90 27.03 -48.12
C VAL A 955 19.16 26.15 -49.14
N LYS A 956 18.77 24.96 -48.65
CA LYS A 956 17.36 24.57 -48.65
C LYS A 956 16.99 23.89 -47.34
#